data_AF-A0A1Y2X3F4-F1
#
_entry.id   AF-A0A1Y2X3F4-F1
#
_cell.length_a   1.000
_cell.length_b   1.000
_cell.length_c   1.000
_cell.angle_alpha   90.00
_cell.angle_beta   90.00
_cell.angle_gamma   90.00
#
_symmetry.space_group_name_H-M   'P 1'
#
loop_
_entity.id
_entity.type
_entity.pdbx_description
1 polymer ?
#
loop_
_entity_poly.entity_id
_entity_poly.type
_entity_poly.pdbx_seq_one_letter_code
_entity_poly.pdbx_strand_id
1 'polypeptide(L)'
;MSSHRLILVPARRRVRRSETPPPAYSEYDMQEGSQLVPFEQPVRGTLELEYHAPDIPPEPTAPGPRCQSTFCYRTATGTSHYCRKHKCSAAGCVGRREKGRGRRYCTVHECFWRGCYGAKSGLSNYCDQHTCQLEGCYEPSPEEWYRYCNVHTCRVQRCAGKREPPSKYCSKHRCHATSCSRAFSKSSEFCADHRCEVDRCGAARRDGSNLCTRHECAVEDCGGRRFEKSQFCGAHKCVTKGCPEVQIEGFRHCARHKCRSCERPCILESGFCRRHKCREPRCTQARASGSTWCLRHVCQWDGCAEPAFQRDGYCGDHTCSTGDCTEGVVRIENAVGLRCHNHTCAQQNCLEEISRVAYCARHECPRRTCPKSRFWGDKSDETEHEGCRNHTCARETCYAPTMRNRIFCEQHICSYAAGCMLPRALNLACCEGHRCNQDSCRDPCIPNSLFCNIHVCAWEAGCLRGRGGPDQNYCESHTCTQQNCHQKCKGSHGLCSVHACRWSATCVNAPLTSGEYCHLHSCVKNGCTRASLVEGSLCRHHACSWNSSICLKPRWKRSSYCEDHTCGEMGCGFSRVPGGSYCSDHSCQASKSCTGQAEIGSDYCIEHKCGRPNCRLKSVGGTRFCKNHKSLYHPIGAHELTSLQR
;
A
#
# COMPACT_ATOMS: atom_id res chain seq x y z
N MET A 1 -33.59 33.18 -28.44
CA MET A 1 -32.94 34.23 -27.63
C MET A 1 -32.67 33.66 -26.25
N SER A 2 -31.44 33.29 -25.92
CA SER A 2 -31.13 32.70 -24.61
C SER A 2 -29.83 33.30 -24.08
N SER A 3 -29.96 34.10 -23.03
CA SER A 3 -28.88 34.83 -22.36
C SER A 3 -28.25 33.97 -21.26
N HIS A 4 -26.98 33.62 -21.41
CA HIS A 4 -26.18 33.01 -20.35
C HIS A 4 -25.80 34.07 -19.29
N ARG A 5 -26.21 33.88 -18.04
CA ARG A 5 -25.65 34.58 -16.87
C ARG A 5 -24.74 33.61 -16.11
N LEU A 6 -23.45 33.92 -16.10
CA LEU A 6 -22.45 33.31 -15.21
C LEU A 6 -22.52 33.98 -13.83
N ILE A 7 -22.68 33.21 -12.76
CA ILE A 7 -22.59 33.68 -11.37
C ILE A 7 -21.36 33.04 -10.73
N LEU A 8 -20.41 33.88 -10.30
CA LEU A 8 -19.20 33.52 -9.55
C LEU A 8 -19.53 33.41 -8.04
N VAL A 9 -19.07 32.34 -7.39
CA VAL A 9 -19.16 32.12 -5.93
C VAL A 9 -17.81 32.43 -5.26
N PRO A 10 -17.75 33.17 -4.14
CA PRO A 10 -16.50 33.48 -3.44
C PRO A 10 -16.09 32.42 -2.39
N ALA A 11 -14.79 32.22 -2.23
CA ALA A 11 -14.19 31.31 -1.23
C ALA A 11 -14.15 31.94 0.18
N ARG A 12 -14.63 31.21 1.21
CA ARG A 12 -14.52 31.60 2.62
C ARG A 12 -13.38 30.87 3.34
N ARG A 13 -12.52 31.66 3.99
CA ARG A 13 -11.48 31.29 4.97
C ARG A 13 -12.10 31.11 6.37
N ARG A 14 -11.71 30.08 7.12
CA ARG A 14 -11.87 30.02 8.60
C ARG A 14 -10.49 30.04 9.27
N VAL A 15 -10.30 30.97 10.21
CA VAL A 15 -9.16 31.03 11.14
C VAL A 15 -9.71 30.73 12.53
N ARG A 16 -9.14 29.74 13.24
CA ARG A 16 -9.32 29.55 14.68
C ARG A 16 -8.05 30.06 15.38
N ARG A 17 -8.21 30.96 16.36
CA ARG A 17 -7.18 31.31 17.36
C ARG A 17 -7.37 30.43 18.59
N SER A 18 -6.27 30.01 19.21
CA SER A 18 -6.21 29.51 20.58
C SER A 18 -5.17 30.36 21.32
N GLU A 19 -5.58 30.96 22.43
CA GLU A 19 -4.77 31.76 23.33
C GLU A 19 -4.32 30.88 24.50
N THR A 20 -3.01 30.69 24.65
CA THR A 20 -2.33 30.43 25.94
C THR A 20 -0.84 30.78 25.78
N PRO A 21 -0.20 31.46 26.75
CA PRO A 21 1.22 31.81 26.69
C PRO A 21 2.12 30.70 27.26
N PRO A 22 3.36 30.51 26.74
CA PRO A 22 4.34 29.60 27.33
C PRO A 22 5.24 30.30 28.38
N PRO A 23 5.89 29.53 29.28
CA PRO A 23 6.75 30.04 30.35
C PRO A 23 8.13 30.47 29.84
N ALA A 24 8.77 31.34 30.62
CA ALA A 24 10.11 31.87 30.41
C ALA A 24 11.20 30.89 30.88
N TYR A 25 12.20 30.61 30.04
CA TYR A 25 13.52 30.04 30.36
C TYR A 25 14.48 30.47 29.23
N SER A 26 15.48 31.31 29.53
CA SER A 26 16.86 31.05 29.98
C SER A 26 17.84 30.86 28.82
N GLU A 27 18.71 31.86 28.69
CA GLU A 27 19.87 31.95 27.81
C GLU A 27 20.85 30.78 28.05
N TYR A 28 21.40 30.19 26.98
CA TYR A 28 22.75 29.62 26.99
C TYR A 28 23.28 29.39 25.55
N ASP A 29 24.51 29.87 25.36
CA ASP A 29 25.61 29.56 24.42
C ASP A 29 25.41 29.47 22.91
N MET A 30 25.97 30.49 22.23
CA MET A 30 26.47 30.42 20.87
C MET A 30 27.90 29.86 20.88
N GLN A 31 28.14 28.78 20.13
CA GLN A 31 29.48 28.41 19.69
C GLN A 31 29.72 28.92 18.26
N GLU A 32 30.82 29.65 18.14
CA GLU A 32 31.40 30.17 16.91
C GLU A 32 31.94 29.04 16.02
N GLY A 33 31.97 29.30 14.71
CA GLY A 33 32.87 28.61 13.81
C GLY A 33 32.29 28.41 12.42
N SER A 34 32.52 29.35 11.50
CA SER A 34 32.70 28.98 10.10
C SER A 34 33.55 30.01 9.35
N GLN A 35 34.62 29.47 8.78
CA GLN A 35 35.66 30.06 7.94
C GLN A 35 35.09 30.89 6.77
N LEU A 36 35.68 32.06 6.56
CA LEU A 36 35.51 32.86 5.34
C LEU A 36 36.59 32.48 4.32
N VAL A 37 36.16 32.18 3.10
CA VAL A 37 36.99 32.02 1.90
C VAL A 37 36.91 33.35 1.12
N PRO A 38 38.01 33.92 0.60
CA PRO A 38 37.94 35.19 -0.12
C PRO A 38 37.57 34.95 -1.59
N PHE A 39 36.61 35.72 -2.08
CA PHE A 39 36.19 35.73 -3.49
C PHE A 39 36.86 36.91 -4.21
N GLU A 40 37.52 36.62 -5.32
CA GLU A 40 38.25 37.55 -6.18
C GLU A 40 37.32 38.58 -6.84
N GLN A 41 37.79 39.83 -6.97
CA GLN A 41 37.20 40.86 -7.82
C GLN A 41 38.10 41.13 -9.04
N PRO A 42 37.54 41.33 -10.24
CA PRO A 42 38.34 41.72 -11.39
C PRO A 42 38.56 43.23 -11.45
N VAL A 43 39.82 43.59 -11.66
CA VAL A 43 40.37 44.91 -11.94
C VAL A 43 40.14 45.28 -13.41
N ARG A 44 39.64 46.50 -13.65
CA ARG A 44 39.73 47.33 -14.89
C ARG A 44 39.05 48.67 -14.57
N GLY A 45 39.55 49.86 -14.85
CA GLY A 45 40.76 50.32 -15.52
C GLY A 45 40.68 51.86 -15.65
N THR A 46 41.81 52.46 -16.03
CA THR A 46 42.04 53.82 -16.55
C THR A 46 41.84 55.01 -15.60
N LEU A 47 42.97 55.40 -14.99
CA LEU A 47 43.30 56.74 -14.54
C LEU A 47 43.66 57.61 -15.75
N GLU A 48 42.88 58.66 -16.01
CA GLU A 48 43.33 59.83 -16.77
C GLU A 48 43.67 60.95 -15.79
N LEU A 49 44.93 61.39 -15.86
CA LEU A 49 45.51 62.50 -15.13
C LEU A 49 45.29 63.76 -15.96
N GLU A 50 44.29 64.56 -15.60
CA GLU A 50 44.15 65.92 -16.13
C GLU A 50 44.89 66.92 -15.24
N TYR A 51 45.81 67.65 -15.88
CA TYR A 51 46.55 68.79 -15.35
C TYR A 51 45.59 69.93 -14.97
N HIS A 52 45.59 70.34 -13.70
CA HIS A 52 45.00 71.61 -13.28
C HIS A 52 46.04 72.73 -13.34
N ALA A 53 45.77 73.73 -14.19
CA ALA A 53 46.47 75.02 -14.22
C ALA A 53 46.12 75.86 -12.97
N PRO A 54 46.99 76.79 -12.53
CA PRO A 54 46.71 77.66 -11.39
C PRO A 54 45.69 78.75 -11.74
N ASP A 55 44.64 78.86 -10.91
CA ASP A 55 43.56 79.84 -11.03
C ASP A 55 44.04 81.29 -10.83
N ILE A 56 43.65 82.13 -11.79
CA ILE A 56 43.71 83.59 -11.74
C ILE A 56 42.53 84.08 -10.86
N PRO A 57 42.73 85.02 -9.92
CA PRO A 57 41.63 85.55 -9.10
C PRO A 57 40.65 86.34 -9.98
N PRO A 58 39.33 86.04 -9.93
CA PRO A 58 38.36 86.79 -10.72
C PRO A 58 38.11 88.17 -10.11
N GLU A 59 38.06 89.16 -10.99
CA GLU A 59 37.61 90.52 -10.71
C GLU A 59 36.19 90.54 -10.08
N PRO A 60 35.87 91.58 -9.28
CA PRO A 60 34.59 91.71 -8.58
C PRO A 60 33.44 91.87 -9.58
N THR A 61 32.85 90.75 -9.96
CA THR A 61 31.64 90.69 -10.78
C THR A 61 30.45 91.25 -10.00
N ALA A 62 29.58 91.95 -10.74
CA ALA A 62 28.35 92.56 -10.25
C ALA A 62 27.56 91.60 -9.35
N PRO A 63 26.84 92.12 -8.33
CA PRO A 63 26.12 91.30 -7.37
C PRO A 63 25.17 90.34 -8.09
N GLY A 64 25.47 89.04 -8.03
CA GLY A 64 24.65 88.00 -8.66
C GLY A 64 23.19 88.03 -8.19
N PRO A 65 22.28 87.42 -8.97
CA PRO A 65 20.84 87.47 -8.68
C PRO A 65 20.54 86.97 -7.25
N ARG A 66 19.64 87.67 -6.55
CA ARG A 66 19.20 87.28 -5.20
C ARG A 66 18.43 85.96 -5.24
N CYS A 67 18.59 85.14 -4.21
CA CYS A 67 17.83 83.90 -4.03
C CYS A 67 16.31 84.17 -4.00
N GLN A 68 15.55 83.53 -4.89
CA GLN A 68 14.09 83.70 -4.99
C GLN A 68 13.27 83.07 -3.84
N SER A 69 13.93 82.50 -2.83
CA SER A 69 13.24 81.99 -1.63
C SER A 69 12.75 83.15 -0.77
N THR A 70 11.45 83.17 -0.44
CA THR A 70 10.85 84.16 0.45
C THR A 70 11.69 84.37 1.72
N PHE A 71 12.10 85.61 2.00
CA PHE A 71 12.93 86.02 3.14
C PHE A 71 14.38 85.50 3.13
N CYS A 72 14.97 85.19 1.98
CA CYS A 72 16.38 84.85 1.86
C CYS A 72 17.18 85.93 1.14
N TYR A 73 18.12 86.57 1.83
CA TYR A 73 18.97 87.62 1.27
C TYR A 73 20.29 87.11 0.67
N ARG A 74 20.49 85.79 0.59
CA ARG A 74 21.73 85.20 0.05
C ARG A 74 21.71 85.22 -1.49
N THR A 75 22.88 85.31 -2.11
CA THR A 75 23.05 85.21 -3.56
C THR A 75 22.64 83.82 -4.06
N ALA A 76 21.93 83.78 -5.18
CA ALA A 76 21.61 82.54 -5.88
C ALA A 76 22.89 81.86 -6.39
N THR A 77 22.88 80.54 -6.57
CA THR A 77 24.03 79.86 -7.19
C THR A 77 23.98 80.03 -8.71
N GLY A 78 25.12 80.10 -9.41
CA GLY A 78 25.12 80.30 -10.88
C GLY A 78 24.28 79.28 -11.67
N THR A 79 23.99 78.12 -11.10
CA THR A 79 23.19 77.05 -11.72
C THR A 79 21.73 76.96 -11.23
N SER A 80 21.26 77.84 -10.35
CA SER A 80 19.90 77.81 -9.81
C SER A 80 19.47 79.17 -9.28
N HIS A 81 18.19 79.53 -9.43
CA HIS A 81 17.60 80.74 -8.83
C HIS A 81 17.58 80.77 -7.29
N TYR A 82 18.11 79.73 -6.62
CA TYR A 82 18.16 79.59 -5.18
C TYR A 82 19.60 79.51 -4.65
N CYS A 83 19.83 79.99 -3.43
CA CYS A 83 21.16 79.91 -2.79
C CYS A 83 21.49 78.46 -2.38
N ARG A 84 22.75 78.18 -1.98
CA ARG A 84 23.21 76.83 -1.56
C ARG A 84 22.35 76.18 -0.47
N LYS A 85 21.67 76.96 0.38
CA LYS A 85 20.74 76.46 1.41
C LYS A 85 19.35 76.12 0.87
N HIS A 86 18.92 76.74 -0.23
CA HIS A 86 17.57 76.62 -0.80
C HIS A 86 17.52 75.86 -2.14
N LYS A 87 18.67 75.57 -2.78
CA LYS A 87 18.70 74.75 -3.99
C LYS A 87 18.48 73.27 -3.67
N CYS A 88 17.81 72.55 -4.57
CA CYS A 88 17.70 71.11 -4.51
C CYS A 88 19.08 70.45 -4.59
N SER A 89 19.32 69.38 -3.83
CA SER A 89 20.58 68.60 -3.92
C SER A 89 20.63 67.62 -5.09
N ALA A 90 19.54 67.42 -5.85
CA ALA A 90 19.57 66.61 -7.07
C ALA A 90 20.38 67.31 -8.17
N ALA A 91 21.27 66.58 -8.83
CA ALA A 91 22.13 67.11 -9.89
C ALA A 91 21.28 67.73 -11.01
N GLY A 92 21.62 68.95 -11.44
CA GLY A 92 20.90 69.68 -12.50
C GLY A 92 19.52 70.24 -12.12
N CYS A 93 19.02 70.01 -10.90
CA CYS A 93 17.70 70.51 -10.51
C CYS A 93 17.73 72.00 -10.12
N VAL A 94 16.97 72.82 -10.84
CA VAL A 94 16.79 74.25 -10.55
C VAL A 94 15.74 74.54 -9.45
N GLY A 95 15.03 73.52 -8.98
CA GLY A 95 13.90 73.65 -8.05
C GLY A 95 14.28 74.05 -6.62
N ARG A 96 13.29 74.59 -5.90
CA ARG A 96 13.42 75.06 -4.51
C ARG A 96 13.27 73.91 -3.51
N ARG A 97 14.15 73.88 -2.50
CA ARG A 97 14.00 73.09 -1.28
C ARG A 97 12.89 73.67 -0.40
N GLU A 98 11.98 72.86 0.11
CA GLU A 98 10.96 73.33 1.06
C GLU A 98 11.55 73.76 2.41
N LYS A 99 10.89 74.71 3.07
CA LYS A 99 11.27 75.17 4.41
C LYS A 99 10.89 74.12 5.45
N GLY A 100 11.88 73.38 5.96
CA GLY A 100 11.75 72.42 7.05
C GLY A 100 13.12 71.86 7.47
N ARG A 101 13.30 71.56 8.77
CA ARG A 101 14.57 70.97 9.26
C ARG A 101 14.83 69.65 8.52
N GLY A 102 15.96 69.54 7.81
CA GLY A 102 16.47 68.26 7.27
C GLY A 102 16.21 67.95 5.78
N ARG A 103 15.17 68.48 5.12
CA ARG A 103 14.80 68.10 3.72
C ARG A 103 15.81 68.48 2.64
N ARG A 104 16.67 67.61 2.08
CA ARG A 104 17.70 68.05 1.09
C ARG A 104 17.19 68.24 -0.35
N TYR A 105 15.99 67.78 -0.66
CA TYR A 105 15.44 67.71 -2.02
C TYR A 105 14.18 68.61 -2.15
N CYS A 106 13.76 68.89 -3.38
CA CYS A 106 12.48 69.58 -3.66
C CYS A 106 11.34 68.56 -3.68
N THR A 107 10.08 69.01 -3.71
CA THR A 107 8.90 68.13 -3.72
C THR A 107 8.87 67.10 -4.86
N VAL A 108 9.50 67.43 -6.00
CA VAL A 108 9.62 66.51 -7.15
C VAL A 108 10.64 65.40 -6.89
N HIS A 109 11.73 65.71 -6.18
CA HIS A 109 12.86 64.79 -5.95
C HIS A 109 12.91 64.20 -4.54
N GLU A 110 12.00 64.58 -3.64
CA GLU A 110 11.92 64.01 -2.30
C GLU A 110 11.16 62.67 -2.31
N CYS A 111 11.63 61.73 -1.48
CA CYS A 111 10.94 60.47 -1.28
C CYS A 111 9.53 60.70 -0.73
N PHE A 112 8.51 60.07 -1.34
CA PHE A 112 7.12 60.18 -0.90
C PHE A 112 6.80 59.45 0.42
N TRP A 113 7.77 58.75 1.01
CA TRP A 113 7.60 58.10 2.31
C TRP A 113 7.55 59.13 3.44
N ARG A 114 6.52 59.04 4.29
CA ARG A 114 6.28 60.02 5.35
C ARG A 114 7.46 60.08 6.32
N GLY A 115 8.11 61.24 6.41
CA GLY A 115 9.27 61.46 7.29
C GLY A 115 10.63 61.11 6.69
N CYS A 116 10.67 60.60 5.45
CA CYS A 116 11.93 60.37 4.74
C CYS A 116 12.47 61.67 4.12
N TYR A 117 13.78 61.89 4.23
CA TYR A 117 14.46 63.04 3.62
C TYR A 117 15.45 62.64 2.50
N GLY A 118 15.34 61.41 2.00
CA GLY A 118 16.14 60.87 0.90
C GLY A 118 15.69 61.34 -0.48
N ALA A 119 16.57 61.23 -1.47
CA ALA A 119 16.25 61.49 -2.88
C ALA A 119 15.46 60.32 -3.46
N LYS A 120 14.54 60.59 -4.39
CA LYS A 120 13.94 59.55 -5.25
C LYS A 120 15.01 58.78 -6.02
N SER A 121 14.82 57.47 -6.17
CA SER A 121 15.73 56.59 -6.91
C SER A 121 15.20 56.31 -8.32
N GLY A 122 15.91 56.82 -9.33
CA GLY A 122 15.57 56.59 -10.74
C GLY A 122 14.12 56.96 -11.08
N LEU A 123 13.34 55.96 -11.52
CA LEU A 123 11.93 56.11 -11.88
C LEU A 123 10.96 55.94 -10.68
N SER A 124 11.46 55.59 -9.50
CA SER A 124 10.65 55.41 -8.30
C SER A 124 10.26 56.75 -7.67
N ASN A 125 9.06 56.82 -7.09
CA ASN A 125 8.68 57.94 -6.23
C ASN A 125 9.28 57.87 -4.81
N TYR A 126 10.08 56.83 -4.55
CA TYR A 126 10.70 56.53 -3.27
C TYR A 126 12.23 56.49 -3.39
N CYS A 127 12.94 56.67 -2.28
CA CYS A 127 14.40 56.51 -2.26
C CYS A 127 14.81 55.04 -2.32
N ASP A 128 16.11 54.74 -2.44
CA ASP A 128 16.63 53.35 -2.46
C ASP A 128 16.27 52.53 -1.22
N GLN A 129 16.07 53.19 -0.08
CA GLN A 129 15.68 52.54 1.18
C GLN A 129 14.19 52.19 1.22
N HIS A 130 13.36 52.89 0.44
CA HIS A 130 11.90 52.74 0.43
C HIS A 130 11.37 52.16 -0.88
N THR A 131 12.23 51.89 -1.86
CA THR A 131 11.89 51.23 -3.12
C THR A 131 12.21 49.74 -3.01
N CYS A 132 11.36 48.90 -3.60
CA CYS A 132 11.62 47.46 -3.69
C CYS A 132 12.98 47.18 -4.35
N GLN A 133 13.85 46.41 -3.70
CA GLN A 133 15.17 46.01 -4.24
C GLN A 133 15.09 44.97 -5.38
N LEU A 134 13.89 44.66 -5.90
CA LEU A 134 13.76 43.79 -7.05
C LEU A 134 13.91 44.63 -8.31
N GLU A 135 14.86 44.26 -9.17
CA GLU A 135 15.07 44.93 -10.46
C GLU A 135 13.76 45.07 -11.24
N GLY A 136 13.48 46.29 -11.71
CA GLY A 136 12.26 46.64 -12.44
C GLY A 136 11.01 46.87 -11.57
N CYS A 137 11.09 46.79 -10.23
CA CYS A 137 9.96 47.09 -9.35
C CYS A 137 10.12 48.45 -8.66
N TYR A 138 9.21 49.39 -8.95
CA TYR A 138 9.21 50.75 -8.39
C TYR A 138 8.19 50.94 -7.25
N GLU A 139 7.60 49.86 -6.76
CA GLU A 139 6.63 49.88 -5.65
C GLU A 139 7.33 50.10 -4.31
N PRO A 140 6.66 50.78 -3.35
CA PRO A 140 7.24 51.04 -2.04
C PRO A 140 7.35 49.77 -1.18
N SER A 141 8.41 49.72 -0.37
CA SER A 141 8.51 48.79 0.76
C SER A 141 7.47 49.13 1.83
N PRO A 142 6.84 48.14 2.50
CA PRO A 142 5.74 48.39 3.43
C PRO A 142 6.14 48.97 4.79
N GLU A 143 7.38 48.78 5.23
CA GLU A 143 7.95 49.37 6.46
C GLU A 143 9.45 49.62 6.20
N GLU A 144 10.09 50.50 6.98
CA GLU A 144 11.47 50.97 6.75
C GLU A 144 12.53 49.84 6.77
N TRP A 145 12.24 48.71 7.40
CA TRP A 145 13.14 47.55 7.47
C TRP A 145 12.90 46.49 6.38
N TYR A 146 11.90 46.66 5.50
CA TYR A 146 11.69 45.73 4.38
C TYR A 146 12.48 46.15 3.15
N ARG A 147 13.17 45.17 2.57
CA ARG A 147 13.89 45.32 1.30
C ARG A 147 13.00 45.16 0.06
N TYR A 148 11.78 44.65 0.22
CA TYR A 148 10.90 44.31 -0.89
C TYR A 148 9.49 44.89 -0.66
N CYS A 149 8.74 45.18 -1.73
CA CYS A 149 7.35 45.63 -1.62
C CYS A 149 6.40 44.50 -1.15
N ASN A 150 5.13 44.82 -0.89
CA ASN A 150 4.13 43.85 -0.44
C ASN A 150 3.91 42.65 -1.39
N VAL A 151 4.19 42.82 -2.68
CA VAL A 151 4.06 41.76 -3.69
C VAL A 151 5.25 40.82 -3.67
N HIS A 152 6.43 41.34 -3.34
CA HIS A 152 7.73 40.64 -3.37
C HIS A 152 8.27 40.26 -1.99
N THR A 153 7.63 40.68 -0.89
CA THR A 153 7.94 40.25 0.47
C THR A 153 7.24 38.95 0.82
N CYS A 154 7.90 38.10 1.61
CA CYS A 154 7.31 36.90 2.18
C CYS A 154 6.02 37.22 2.97
N ARG A 155 4.94 36.45 2.73
CA ARG A 155 3.67 36.67 3.44
C ARG A 155 3.70 36.34 4.94
N VAL A 156 4.76 35.69 5.45
CA VAL A 156 4.92 35.43 6.88
C VAL A 156 5.16 36.76 7.60
N GLN A 157 4.39 37.05 8.64
CA GLN A 157 4.52 38.28 9.41
C GLN A 157 5.98 38.47 9.89
N ARG A 158 6.51 39.69 9.70
CA ARG A 158 7.88 40.08 10.08
C ARG A 158 9.01 39.36 9.32
N CYS A 159 8.72 38.67 8.21
CA CYS A 159 9.77 38.12 7.35
C CYS A 159 10.13 39.09 6.23
N ALA A 160 11.33 39.67 6.28
CA ALA A 160 11.86 40.54 5.23
C ALA A 160 12.45 39.79 4.01
N GLY A 161 12.24 38.48 3.92
CA GLY A 161 12.78 37.65 2.84
C GLY A 161 12.06 37.85 1.50
N LYS A 162 12.82 37.74 0.41
CA LYS A 162 12.31 37.78 -0.97
C LYS A 162 11.35 36.62 -1.22
N ARG A 163 10.15 36.91 -1.73
CA ARG A 163 9.18 35.92 -2.20
C ARG A 163 9.70 35.25 -3.46
N GLU A 164 9.54 33.93 -3.55
CA GLU A 164 9.89 33.16 -4.76
C GLU A 164 8.63 32.84 -5.57
N PRO A 165 8.46 33.37 -6.79
CA PRO A 165 7.40 32.93 -7.69
C PRO A 165 7.51 31.41 -7.97
N PRO A 166 6.39 30.66 -7.98
CA PRO A 166 4.99 31.09 -7.84
C PRO A 166 4.49 31.17 -6.38
N SER A 167 5.33 30.83 -5.40
CA SER A 167 5.00 30.84 -3.98
C SER A 167 4.70 32.24 -3.44
N LYS A 168 3.92 32.33 -2.35
CA LYS A 168 3.72 33.57 -1.56
C LYS A 168 4.74 33.72 -0.43
N TYR A 169 5.73 32.83 -0.41
CA TYR A 169 6.69 32.68 0.68
C TYR A 169 8.11 32.71 0.13
N CYS A 170 9.09 33.06 0.96
CA CYS A 170 10.52 32.97 0.62
C CYS A 170 11.00 31.51 0.72
N SER A 171 12.21 31.21 0.23
CA SER A 171 12.83 29.87 0.34
C SER A 171 12.73 29.28 1.74
N LYS A 172 13.05 30.10 2.77
CA LYS A 172 12.97 29.67 4.16
C LYS A 172 11.56 29.27 4.56
N HIS A 173 10.53 30.00 4.12
CA HIS A 173 9.13 29.82 4.54
C HIS A 173 8.26 28.99 3.60
N ARG A 174 8.81 28.50 2.49
CA ARG A 174 8.09 27.65 1.54
C ARG A 174 8.14 26.19 1.99
N CYS A 175 7.09 25.44 1.69
CA CYS A 175 7.12 23.99 1.82
C CYS A 175 8.21 23.38 0.93
N HIS A 176 9.03 22.49 1.49
CA HIS A 176 10.07 21.77 0.73
C HIS A 176 9.54 20.71 -0.25
N ALA A 177 8.25 20.39 -0.23
CA ALA A 177 7.67 19.51 -1.24
C ALA A 177 7.76 20.16 -2.64
N THR A 178 8.16 19.38 -3.63
CA THR A 178 8.24 19.78 -5.04
C THR A 178 6.92 20.41 -5.48
N SER A 179 7.01 21.57 -6.13
CA SER A 179 5.86 22.33 -6.65
C SER A 179 4.85 22.85 -5.61
N CYS A 180 5.12 22.72 -4.30
CA CYS A 180 4.22 23.25 -3.27
C CYS A 180 4.47 24.75 -3.02
N SER A 181 3.44 25.58 -3.20
CA SER A 181 3.47 27.03 -2.99
C SER A 181 2.95 27.47 -1.61
N ARG A 182 2.69 26.52 -0.70
CA ARG A 182 2.18 26.78 0.66
C ARG A 182 3.32 27.01 1.66
N ALA A 183 2.99 27.64 2.80
CA ALA A 183 3.94 27.80 3.90
C ALA A 183 4.16 26.49 4.65
N PHE A 184 5.39 26.26 5.11
CA PHE A 184 5.69 25.16 6.02
C PHE A 184 5.04 25.39 7.40
N SER A 185 4.83 24.32 8.19
CA SER A 185 4.22 24.40 9.52
C SER A 185 5.28 24.56 10.62
N LYS A 186 5.03 25.27 11.73
CA LYS A 186 6.07 25.53 12.76
C LYS A 186 6.85 24.29 13.25
N SER A 187 6.27 23.09 13.13
CA SER A 187 6.86 21.82 13.55
C SER A 187 7.54 21.01 12.43
N SER A 188 7.54 21.49 11.17
CA SER A 188 8.07 20.74 10.03
C SER A 188 8.39 21.64 8.83
N GLU A 189 9.42 21.32 8.04
CA GLU A 189 9.73 21.98 6.76
C GLU A 189 8.66 21.77 5.66
N PHE A 190 7.62 20.99 5.97
CA PHE A 190 6.48 20.72 5.12
C PHE A 190 5.22 21.45 5.58
N CYS A 191 4.32 21.76 4.65
CA CYS A 191 3.02 22.38 4.97
C CYS A 191 2.09 21.36 5.64
N ALA A 192 0.93 21.80 6.14
CA ALA A 192 -0.04 20.92 6.79
C ALA A 192 -0.51 19.76 5.90
N ASP A 193 -0.53 19.98 4.58
CA ASP A 193 -0.85 18.93 3.62
C ASP A 193 0.32 17.99 3.44
N HIS A 194 1.58 18.44 3.40
CA HIS A 194 2.71 17.56 3.09
C HIS A 194 3.45 17.00 4.30
N ARG A 195 3.10 17.37 5.52
CA ARG A 195 3.75 16.83 6.72
C ARG A 195 3.16 15.46 7.10
N CYS A 196 3.99 14.61 7.69
CA CYS A 196 3.52 13.37 8.28
C CYS A 196 2.55 13.66 9.46
N GLU A 197 1.48 12.88 9.56
CA GLU A 197 0.48 12.99 10.63
C GLU A 197 1.02 12.58 12.02
N VAL A 198 2.14 11.84 12.07
CA VAL A 198 2.77 11.45 13.34
C VAL A 198 3.36 12.67 14.03
N ASP A 199 2.91 12.94 15.26
CA ASP A 199 3.40 14.04 16.09
C ASP A 199 4.93 14.10 16.14
N ARG A 200 5.47 15.30 15.96
CA ARG A 200 6.92 15.61 15.95
C ARG A 200 7.70 14.97 14.79
N CYS A 201 7.05 14.37 13.81
CA CYS A 201 7.72 13.92 12.60
C CYS A 201 7.94 15.10 11.63
N GLY A 202 9.20 15.47 11.41
CA GLY A 202 9.57 16.52 10.45
C GLY A 202 9.58 16.08 8.98
N ALA A 203 9.28 14.82 8.67
CA ALA A 203 9.39 14.27 7.31
C ALA A 203 8.15 14.53 6.44
N ALA A 204 8.34 14.52 5.12
CA ALA A 204 7.27 14.60 4.14
C ALA A 204 6.40 13.34 4.15
N ARG A 205 5.08 13.49 4.02
CA ARG A 205 4.18 12.37 3.71
C ARG A 205 4.46 11.84 2.30
N ARG A 206 4.17 10.56 2.06
CA ARG A 206 4.20 9.96 0.72
C ARG A 206 2.96 10.35 -0.07
N ASP A 207 3.06 10.41 -1.41
CA ASP A 207 1.91 10.66 -2.26
C ASP A 207 0.81 9.62 -2.03
N GLY A 208 -0.42 10.09 -1.77
CA GLY A 208 -1.57 9.23 -1.47
C GLY A 208 -1.68 8.74 -0.02
N SER A 209 -0.70 9.03 0.85
CA SER A 209 -0.67 8.59 2.25
C SER A 209 -0.62 9.77 3.22
N ASN A 210 -1.13 9.62 4.45
CA ASN A 210 -0.96 10.63 5.52
C ASN A 210 0.35 10.44 6.30
N LEU A 211 1.13 9.43 5.95
CA LEU A 211 2.33 9.01 6.66
C LEU A 211 3.57 9.19 5.77
N CYS A 212 4.73 9.42 6.40
CA CYS A 212 6.01 9.38 5.70
C CYS A 212 6.48 7.92 5.52
N THR A 213 7.49 7.71 4.68
CA THR A 213 8.09 6.38 4.43
C THR A 213 8.60 5.66 5.69
N ARG A 214 8.96 6.43 6.74
CA ARG A 214 9.37 5.88 8.04
C ARG A 214 8.20 5.39 8.90
N HIS A 215 6.99 5.88 8.64
CA HIS A 215 5.79 5.57 9.44
C HIS A 215 4.73 4.77 8.69
N GLU A 216 4.84 4.62 7.37
CA GLU A 216 3.93 3.84 6.54
C GLU A 216 4.27 2.34 6.56
N CYS A 217 3.29 1.45 6.68
CA CYS A 217 3.50 0.00 6.66
C CYS A 217 4.31 -0.45 5.44
N ALA A 218 5.27 -1.36 5.62
CA ALA A 218 6.10 -1.87 4.53
C ALA A 218 5.35 -2.80 3.54
N VAL A 219 4.09 -3.16 3.82
CA VAL A 219 3.24 -3.94 2.91
C VAL A 219 2.66 -3.00 1.84
N GLU A 220 2.77 -3.39 0.57
CA GLU A 220 2.24 -2.61 -0.55
C GLU A 220 0.75 -2.31 -0.37
N ASP A 221 0.32 -1.13 -0.79
CA ASP A 221 -1.05 -0.62 -0.67
C ASP A 221 -1.63 -0.52 0.75
N CYS A 222 -0.80 -0.66 1.80
CA CYS A 222 -1.23 -0.49 3.18
C CYS A 222 -0.95 0.93 3.71
N GLY A 223 -1.99 1.78 3.79
CA GLY A 223 -1.92 3.09 4.43
C GLY A 223 -1.84 3.08 5.98
N GLY A 224 -1.56 1.92 6.59
CA GLY A 224 -1.52 1.75 8.04
C GLY A 224 -0.23 2.30 8.68
N ARG A 225 -0.35 2.84 9.90
CA ARG A 225 0.81 3.32 10.68
C ARG A 225 1.64 2.15 11.23
N ARG A 226 2.96 2.19 11.02
CA ARG A 226 3.94 1.29 11.62
C ARG A 226 3.89 1.35 13.15
N PHE A 227 4.01 0.20 13.80
CA PHE A 227 4.21 0.14 15.25
C PHE A 227 5.63 0.54 15.63
N GLU A 228 5.79 1.07 16.84
CA GLU A 228 7.10 1.39 17.41
C GLU A 228 7.98 0.13 17.42
N LYS A 229 9.13 0.18 16.71
CA LYS A 229 10.08 -0.93 16.46
C LYS A 229 9.66 -2.01 15.46
N SER A 230 8.57 -1.83 14.70
CA SER A 230 8.19 -2.74 13.62
C SER A 230 8.12 -2.02 12.26
N GLN A 231 8.42 -2.74 11.19
CA GLN A 231 8.19 -2.25 9.83
C GLN A 231 6.71 -2.38 9.39
N PHE A 232 5.87 -2.98 10.22
CA PHE A 232 4.50 -3.35 9.91
C PHE A 232 3.50 -2.64 10.84
N CYS A 233 2.29 -2.39 10.32
CA CYS A 233 1.17 -1.89 11.13
C CYS A 233 0.56 -3.00 12.00
N GLY A 234 -0.38 -2.67 12.89
CA GLY A 234 -1.02 -3.67 13.76
C GLY A 234 -1.75 -4.78 13.00
N ALA A 235 -2.25 -4.46 11.81
CA ALA A 235 -2.89 -5.40 10.89
C ALA A 235 -1.89 -6.19 10.02
N HIS A 236 -0.58 -5.99 10.15
CA HIS A 236 0.43 -6.73 9.39
C HIS A 236 1.55 -7.29 10.26
N LYS A 237 1.63 -6.88 11.52
CA LYS A 237 2.61 -7.33 12.50
C LYS A 237 2.23 -8.72 13.03
N CYS A 238 3.18 -9.64 13.05
CA CYS A 238 3.01 -10.90 13.75
C CYS A 238 2.70 -10.69 15.25
N VAL A 239 1.65 -11.34 15.77
CA VAL A 239 1.26 -11.25 17.19
C VAL A 239 2.35 -11.76 18.15
N THR A 240 3.29 -12.58 17.69
CA THR A 240 4.41 -13.07 18.52
C THR A 240 5.30 -11.91 18.95
N LYS A 241 5.43 -11.70 20.27
CA LYS A 241 6.22 -10.62 20.86
C LYS A 241 7.66 -10.63 20.32
N GLY A 242 8.08 -9.52 19.72
CA GLY A 242 9.43 -9.35 19.18
C GLY A 242 9.67 -9.95 17.79
N CYS A 243 8.67 -10.56 17.14
CA CYS A 243 8.82 -11.03 15.77
C CYS A 243 8.82 -9.86 14.78
N PRO A 244 9.87 -9.69 13.95
CA PRO A 244 9.92 -8.62 12.97
C PRO A 244 9.13 -8.94 11.70
N GLU A 245 8.66 -10.18 11.51
CA GLU A 245 8.06 -10.66 10.26
C GLU A 245 6.60 -10.22 10.06
N VAL A 246 6.20 -10.15 8.78
CA VAL A 246 4.83 -9.87 8.36
C VAL A 246 3.90 -11.06 8.63
N GLN A 247 2.66 -10.79 9.06
CA GLN A 247 1.63 -11.82 9.17
C GLN A 247 1.14 -12.23 7.77
N ILE A 248 0.74 -13.50 7.62
CA ILE A 248 0.16 -13.98 6.36
C ILE A 248 -1.29 -13.49 6.27
N GLU A 249 -1.76 -13.15 5.07
CA GLU A 249 -3.15 -12.73 4.82
C GLU A 249 -4.14 -13.78 5.38
N GLY A 250 -5.09 -13.32 6.20
CA GLY A 250 -6.04 -14.18 6.94
C GLY A 250 -5.53 -14.75 8.27
N PHE A 251 -4.24 -14.57 8.63
CA PHE A 251 -3.65 -15.12 9.84
C PHE A 251 -3.02 -14.04 10.74
N ARG A 252 -3.07 -14.25 12.06
CA ARG A 252 -2.42 -13.36 13.05
C ARG A 252 -0.92 -13.62 13.25
N HIS A 253 -0.37 -14.62 12.56
CA HIS A 253 1.00 -15.09 12.70
C HIS A 253 1.73 -15.07 11.36
N CYS A 254 3.04 -14.84 11.38
CA CYS A 254 3.89 -14.95 10.19
C CYS A 254 4.12 -16.43 9.80
N ALA A 255 4.73 -16.67 8.63
CA ALA A 255 5.06 -18.02 8.16
C ALA A 255 5.89 -18.84 9.15
N ARG A 256 6.78 -18.19 9.92
CA ARG A 256 7.59 -18.83 10.96
C ARG A 256 6.81 -19.21 12.21
N HIS A 257 5.72 -18.50 12.50
CA HIS A 257 4.90 -18.70 13.70
C HIS A 257 3.55 -19.38 13.42
N LYS A 258 3.23 -19.69 12.16
CA LYS A 258 2.05 -20.46 11.76
C LYS A 258 2.32 -21.96 11.94
N CYS A 259 1.41 -22.69 12.55
CA CYS A 259 1.49 -24.15 12.59
C CYS A 259 1.32 -24.72 11.17
N ARG A 260 2.17 -25.66 10.78
CA ARG A 260 2.08 -26.30 9.45
C ARG A 260 0.75 -27.03 9.19
N SER A 261 0.03 -27.42 10.24
CA SER A 261 -1.20 -28.21 10.16
C SER A 261 -2.48 -27.46 10.57
N CYS A 262 -2.38 -26.24 11.12
CA CYS A 262 -3.56 -25.41 11.43
C CYS A 262 -3.21 -23.93 11.65
N GLU A 263 -4.19 -23.12 12.03
CA GLU A 263 -4.05 -21.66 12.17
C GLU A 263 -3.47 -21.19 13.52
N ARG A 264 -3.20 -22.14 14.44
CA ARG A 264 -2.70 -21.81 15.78
C ARG A 264 -1.21 -21.45 15.76
N PRO A 265 -0.72 -20.63 16.72
CA PRO A 265 0.70 -20.33 16.85
C PRO A 265 1.53 -21.60 17.07
N CYS A 266 2.65 -21.71 16.36
CA CYS A 266 3.61 -22.78 16.57
C CYS A 266 4.55 -22.48 17.74
N ILE A 267 5.21 -23.52 18.23
CA ILE A 267 6.37 -23.39 19.11
C ILE A 267 7.59 -23.23 18.20
N LEU A 268 8.43 -22.21 18.44
CA LEU A 268 9.50 -21.74 17.55
C LEU A 268 10.44 -22.85 17.02
N GLU A 269 10.66 -23.91 17.80
CA GLU A 269 11.54 -25.03 17.42
C GLU A 269 10.82 -26.15 16.66
N SER A 270 9.51 -26.33 16.83
CA SER A 270 8.79 -27.45 16.21
C SER A 270 8.11 -27.07 14.90
N GLY A 271 7.72 -25.81 14.70
CA GLY A 271 6.82 -25.46 13.58
C GLY A 271 5.39 -26.02 13.74
N PHE A 272 5.08 -26.63 14.88
CA PHE A 272 3.76 -27.17 15.23
C PHE A 272 3.21 -26.51 16.50
N CYS A 273 1.90 -26.32 16.58
CA CYS A 273 1.24 -25.85 17.80
C CYS A 273 1.22 -26.99 18.86
N ARG A 274 0.87 -26.67 20.12
CA ARG A 274 0.76 -27.68 21.20
C ARG A 274 -0.12 -28.89 20.86
N ARG A 275 -1.11 -28.72 19.97
CA ARG A 275 -2.00 -29.79 19.51
C ARG A 275 -1.40 -30.68 18.43
N HIS A 276 -0.40 -30.21 17.69
CA HIS A 276 0.20 -30.93 16.57
C HIS A 276 1.67 -31.28 16.81
N LYS A 277 2.30 -30.76 17.87
CA LYS A 277 3.64 -31.18 18.30
C LYS A 277 3.54 -32.53 19.03
N CYS A 278 4.42 -33.46 18.69
CA CYS A 278 4.62 -34.69 19.45
C CYS A 278 4.75 -34.42 20.97
N ARG A 279 4.13 -35.26 21.80
CA ARG A 279 4.19 -35.13 23.27
C ARG A 279 5.58 -35.45 23.84
N GLU A 280 6.40 -36.20 23.12
CA GLU A 280 7.77 -36.56 23.56
C GLU A 280 8.65 -35.32 23.76
N PRO A 281 9.32 -35.17 24.92
CA PRO A 281 10.26 -34.08 25.15
C PRO A 281 11.29 -33.96 24.03
N ARG A 282 11.59 -32.74 23.59
CA ARG A 282 12.54 -32.43 22.50
C ARG A 282 12.16 -32.92 21.09
N CYS A 283 11.06 -33.66 20.91
CA CYS A 283 10.61 -34.02 19.58
C CYS A 283 9.98 -32.80 18.87
N THR A 284 10.46 -32.50 17.67
CA THR A 284 9.96 -31.41 16.82
C THR A 284 8.98 -31.86 15.74
N GLN A 285 8.67 -33.16 15.68
CA GLN A 285 7.83 -33.75 14.62
C GLN A 285 6.32 -33.54 14.86
N ALA A 286 5.56 -33.63 13.77
CA ALA A 286 4.10 -33.59 13.77
C ALA A 286 3.51 -34.84 14.45
N ARG A 287 2.38 -34.70 15.13
CA ARG A 287 1.59 -35.85 15.59
C ARG A 287 1.04 -36.65 14.40
N ALA A 288 1.00 -37.97 14.54
CA ALA A 288 0.26 -38.85 13.66
C ALA A 288 -1.24 -38.61 13.83
N SER A 289 -2.02 -38.78 12.76
CA SER A 289 -3.48 -38.63 12.79
C SER A 289 -4.09 -39.54 13.87
N GLY A 290 -4.88 -38.97 14.79
CA GLY A 290 -5.51 -39.72 15.89
C GLY A 290 -4.63 -39.99 17.12
N SER A 291 -3.34 -39.63 17.10
CA SER A 291 -2.42 -39.87 18.24
C SER A 291 -1.91 -38.57 18.88
N THR A 292 -1.44 -38.65 20.12
CA THR A 292 -0.65 -37.59 20.77
C THR A 292 0.85 -37.64 20.43
N TRP A 293 1.28 -38.66 19.69
CA TRP A 293 2.66 -38.97 19.34
C TRP A 293 2.91 -38.82 17.83
N CYS A 294 4.16 -38.69 17.40
CA CYS A 294 4.51 -38.62 15.96
C CYS A 294 4.69 -40.03 15.40
N LEU A 295 4.87 -40.19 14.08
CA LEU A 295 5.10 -41.50 13.46
C LEU A 295 6.32 -42.26 14.01
N ARG A 296 7.28 -41.56 14.64
CA ARG A 296 8.43 -42.19 15.31
C ARG A 296 8.16 -42.63 16.75
N HIS A 297 7.13 -42.07 17.38
CA HIS A 297 6.82 -42.29 18.80
C HIS A 297 5.43 -42.91 19.02
N VAL A 298 4.66 -43.15 17.96
CA VAL A 298 3.44 -43.95 18.01
C VAL A 298 3.82 -45.40 17.78
N CYS A 299 3.16 -46.33 18.47
CA CYS A 299 3.31 -47.75 18.20
C CYS A 299 2.97 -48.04 16.73
N GLN A 300 3.83 -48.79 16.04
CA GLN A 300 3.65 -49.18 14.64
C GLN A 300 2.57 -50.27 14.48
N TRP A 301 2.04 -50.81 15.58
CA TRP A 301 0.93 -51.75 15.55
C TRP A 301 -0.35 -51.08 15.10
N ASP A 302 -0.99 -51.63 14.07
CA ASP A 302 -2.19 -51.05 13.47
C ASP A 302 -3.33 -50.93 14.51
N GLY A 303 -3.86 -49.71 14.67
CA GLY A 303 -4.86 -49.37 15.68
C GLY A 303 -4.35 -49.05 17.08
N CYS A 304 -3.04 -49.13 17.36
CA CYS A 304 -2.48 -48.79 18.67
C CYS A 304 -2.12 -47.30 18.78
N ALA A 305 -2.68 -46.58 19.76
CA ALA A 305 -2.40 -45.16 19.99
C ALA A 305 -1.32 -44.91 21.07
N GLU A 306 -0.81 -45.96 21.69
CA GLU A 306 0.17 -45.89 22.80
C GLU A 306 1.56 -45.46 22.31
N PRO A 307 2.38 -44.85 23.20
CA PRO A 307 3.74 -44.47 22.85
C PRO A 307 4.61 -45.69 22.57
N ALA A 308 5.40 -45.61 21.50
CA ALA A 308 6.49 -46.56 21.26
C ALA A 308 7.62 -46.34 22.28
N PHE A 309 8.22 -47.43 22.74
CA PHE A 309 9.50 -47.35 23.45
C PHE A 309 10.59 -46.83 22.51
N GLN A 310 11.51 -46.01 23.05
CA GLN A 310 12.40 -45.11 22.30
C GLN A 310 13.29 -45.75 21.21
N ARG A 311 13.40 -47.09 21.14
CA ARG A 311 14.28 -47.78 20.20
C ARG A 311 13.55 -48.49 19.05
N ASP A 312 12.37 -49.07 19.28
CA ASP A 312 11.91 -50.17 18.41
C ASP A 312 10.57 -49.92 17.71
N GLY A 313 9.89 -48.81 18.01
CA GLY A 313 8.64 -48.46 17.34
C GLY A 313 7.40 -49.22 17.85
N TYR A 314 7.50 -50.02 18.92
CA TYR A 314 6.39 -50.73 19.54
C TYR A 314 6.18 -50.32 21.01
N CYS A 315 4.94 -50.35 21.51
CA CYS A 315 4.64 -50.16 22.93
C CYS A 315 4.88 -51.46 23.72
N GLY A 316 4.84 -51.41 25.06
CA GLY A 316 5.14 -52.57 25.92
C GLY A 316 4.22 -53.77 25.74
N ASP A 317 2.99 -53.51 25.29
CA ASP A 317 2.02 -54.56 25.00
C ASP A 317 2.31 -55.26 23.65
N HIS A 318 3.19 -54.68 22.82
CA HIS A 318 3.55 -55.18 21.49
C HIS A 318 5.04 -55.48 21.34
N THR A 319 5.80 -55.52 22.45
CA THR A 319 7.17 -56.03 22.49
C THR A 319 7.19 -57.53 22.72
N CYS A 320 8.16 -58.23 22.12
CA CYS A 320 8.33 -59.66 22.33
C CYS A 320 8.64 -59.96 23.80
N SER A 321 8.00 -60.97 24.38
CA SER A 321 8.20 -61.36 25.79
C SER A 321 9.55 -62.03 26.08
N THR A 322 10.43 -62.18 25.08
CA THR A 322 11.75 -62.78 25.24
C THR A 322 12.72 -61.64 25.58
N GLY A 323 13.31 -61.66 26.78
CA GLY A 323 13.82 -60.47 27.51
C GLY A 323 14.69 -59.44 26.76
N ASP A 324 15.39 -59.84 25.69
CA ASP A 324 16.26 -58.95 24.89
C ASP A 324 15.77 -58.77 23.42
N CYS A 325 14.62 -59.33 23.06
CA CYS A 325 14.12 -59.30 21.69
C CYS A 325 13.35 -58.01 21.40
N THR A 326 13.97 -57.15 20.60
CA THR A 326 13.44 -55.83 20.19
C THR A 326 12.49 -55.91 18.99
N GLU A 327 12.24 -57.10 18.46
CA GLU A 327 11.42 -57.29 17.26
C GLU A 327 9.92 -57.27 17.57
N GLY A 328 9.14 -56.67 16.68
CA GLY A 328 7.68 -56.59 16.80
C GLY A 328 7.02 -57.96 16.76
N VAL A 329 6.00 -58.15 17.57
CA VAL A 329 5.20 -59.39 17.61
C VAL A 329 4.44 -59.55 16.29
N VAL A 330 4.24 -60.77 15.79
CA VAL A 330 3.42 -61.01 14.60
C VAL A 330 1.98 -61.31 15.04
N ARG A 331 1.01 -60.74 14.32
CA ARG A 331 -0.42 -60.99 14.53
C ARG A 331 -0.74 -62.45 14.20
N ILE A 332 -0.83 -63.30 15.23
CA ILE A 332 -1.38 -64.66 15.12
C ILE A 332 -2.70 -64.67 15.88
N GLU A 333 -3.81 -64.67 15.16
CA GLU A 333 -5.13 -64.85 15.74
C GLU A 333 -5.13 -66.20 16.48
N ASN A 334 -5.31 -66.16 17.81
CA ASN A 334 -5.37 -67.31 18.75
C ASN A 334 -4.07 -67.80 19.41
N ALA A 335 -2.93 -67.09 19.32
CA ALA A 335 -1.72 -67.49 20.05
C ALA A 335 -1.66 -66.90 21.48
N VAL A 336 -1.56 -67.79 22.49
CA VAL A 336 -1.27 -67.41 23.89
C VAL A 336 0.23 -67.15 24.02
N GLY A 337 0.68 -65.94 23.68
CA GLY A 337 2.07 -65.49 23.86
C GLY A 337 2.56 -64.53 22.78
N LEU A 338 3.17 -63.43 23.19
CA LEU A 338 3.67 -62.35 22.32
C LEU A 338 5.11 -62.68 21.84
N ARG A 339 5.26 -63.48 20.77
CA ARG A 339 6.57 -63.80 20.15
C ARG A 339 6.71 -63.25 18.72
N CYS A 340 7.87 -62.73 18.35
CA CYS A 340 8.15 -62.17 17.02
C CYS A 340 8.46 -63.26 15.97
N HIS A 341 8.47 -62.88 14.68
CA HIS A 341 8.79 -63.79 13.57
C HIS A 341 10.14 -64.51 13.74
N ASN A 342 11.14 -63.82 14.29
CA ASN A 342 12.47 -64.41 14.47
C ASN A 342 12.48 -65.53 15.51
N HIS A 343 11.44 -65.62 16.35
CA HIS A 343 11.32 -66.62 17.41
C HIS A 343 10.24 -67.67 17.08
N THR A 344 9.75 -67.70 15.83
CA THR A 344 8.75 -68.67 15.34
C THR A 344 9.15 -69.22 13.97
N CYS A 345 9.11 -70.53 13.77
CA CYS A 345 9.44 -71.15 12.48
C CYS A 345 8.61 -70.54 11.32
N ALA A 346 9.24 -70.21 10.18
CA ALA A 346 8.56 -69.62 9.02
C ALA A 346 7.54 -70.54 8.32
N GLN A 347 7.46 -71.81 8.71
CA GLN A 347 6.45 -72.74 8.22
C GLN A 347 5.09 -72.42 8.86
N GLN A 348 4.05 -72.24 8.04
CA GLN A 348 2.67 -72.03 8.54
C GLN A 348 2.31 -73.12 9.57
N ASN A 349 1.82 -72.69 10.74
CA ASN A 349 1.43 -73.53 11.88
C ASN A 349 2.55 -74.30 12.59
N CYS A 350 3.82 -73.96 12.39
CA CYS A 350 4.92 -74.55 13.14
C CYS A 350 5.27 -73.69 14.38
N LEU A 351 4.98 -74.21 15.58
CA LEU A 351 5.21 -73.52 16.86
C LEU A 351 6.60 -73.76 17.48
N GLU A 352 7.52 -74.40 16.74
CA GLU A 352 8.83 -74.74 17.29
C GLU A 352 9.79 -73.54 17.35
N GLU A 353 10.56 -73.52 18.44
CA GLU A 353 11.54 -72.49 18.74
C GLU A 353 12.74 -72.60 17.79
N ILE A 354 13.06 -71.49 17.12
CA ILE A 354 14.25 -71.36 16.28
C ILE A 354 15.24 -70.46 16.99
N SER A 355 16.46 -70.95 17.20
CA SER A 355 17.50 -70.20 17.89
C SER A 355 18.33 -69.30 16.96
N ARG A 356 18.40 -69.58 15.64
CA ARG A 356 19.28 -68.86 14.68
C ARG A 356 18.89 -68.80 13.18
N VAL A 357 17.92 -69.57 12.67
CA VAL A 357 17.63 -69.66 11.21
C VAL A 357 16.11 -69.69 10.93
N ALA A 358 15.67 -69.11 9.80
CA ALA A 358 14.25 -68.87 9.46
C ALA A 358 13.36 -70.13 9.42
N TYR A 359 13.97 -71.31 9.30
CA TYR A 359 13.29 -72.60 9.26
C TYR A 359 13.88 -73.49 10.35
N CYS A 360 13.04 -74.27 11.04
CA CYS A 360 13.55 -75.28 11.98
C CYS A 360 14.34 -76.36 11.21
N ALA A 361 15.13 -77.17 11.93
CA ALA A 361 16.03 -78.17 11.35
C ALA A 361 15.38 -79.16 10.37
N ARG A 362 14.04 -79.25 10.34
CA ARG A 362 13.27 -80.10 9.43
C ARG A 362 13.07 -79.53 8.01
N HIS A 363 13.40 -78.26 7.76
CA HIS A 363 13.01 -77.56 6.54
C HIS A 363 14.19 -76.88 5.80
N GLU A 364 15.44 -77.26 6.09
CA GLU A 364 16.64 -76.67 5.47
C GLU A 364 17.14 -77.44 4.21
N CYS A 365 17.62 -76.71 3.20
CA CYS A 365 18.22 -77.26 1.97
C CYS A 365 19.76 -77.40 2.11
N PRO A 366 20.39 -78.54 1.74
CA PRO A 366 21.80 -78.81 2.09
C PRO A 366 22.87 -78.10 1.23
N ARG A 367 22.53 -77.28 0.22
CA ARG A 367 23.53 -76.45 -0.52
C ARG A 367 23.49 -74.99 -0.10
N ARG A 368 24.55 -74.54 0.58
CA ARG A 368 24.70 -73.25 1.29
C ARG A 368 24.57 -71.96 0.45
N THR A 369 24.43 -72.04 -0.87
CA THR A 369 24.41 -70.86 -1.77
C THR A 369 23.19 -70.80 -2.70
N CYS A 370 22.17 -71.64 -2.51
CA CYS A 370 20.97 -71.62 -3.34
C CYS A 370 19.99 -70.51 -2.90
N PRO A 371 19.73 -69.46 -3.72
CA PRO A 371 18.87 -68.35 -3.32
C PRO A 371 17.37 -68.66 -3.40
N LYS A 372 16.97 -69.86 -3.84
CA LYS A 372 15.59 -70.34 -3.82
C LYS A 372 15.51 -71.80 -3.37
N SER A 373 15.56 -72.04 -2.05
CA SER A 373 14.98 -73.25 -1.48
C SER A 373 13.45 -73.13 -1.57
N ARG A 374 12.86 -73.64 -2.66
CA ARG A 374 11.41 -73.78 -2.74
C ARG A 374 11.04 -75.14 -3.29
N PHE A 375 10.15 -75.78 -2.53
CA PHE A 375 9.38 -76.98 -2.83
C PHE A 375 10.16 -78.29 -2.93
N TRP A 376 10.11 -79.06 -1.84
CA TRP A 376 10.23 -80.52 -1.86
C TRP A 376 8.82 -81.08 -1.83
N GLY A 377 8.29 -81.39 -3.01
CA GLY A 377 7.17 -82.32 -3.14
C GLY A 377 7.74 -83.73 -3.13
N ASP A 378 7.32 -84.52 -2.16
CA ASP A 378 7.75 -85.88 -1.92
C ASP A 378 7.38 -86.81 -3.11
N LYS A 379 8.40 -87.39 -3.77
CA LYS A 379 8.51 -88.81 -4.18
C LYS A 379 9.47 -89.02 -5.36
N SER A 380 10.47 -89.87 -5.11
CA SER A 380 11.18 -90.81 -5.99
C SER A 380 11.06 -90.62 -7.51
N ASP A 381 12.17 -90.30 -8.18
CA ASP A 381 12.93 -91.31 -8.91
C ASP A 381 14.26 -90.77 -9.43
N GLU A 382 15.23 -91.68 -9.46
CA GLU A 382 16.60 -91.48 -9.92
C GLU A 382 16.64 -91.15 -11.42
N THR A 383 17.15 -89.98 -11.81
CA THR A 383 17.73 -89.76 -13.14
C THR A 383 18.60 -88.50 -13.15
N GLU A 384 19.63 -88.57 -14.00
CA GLU A 384 20.76 -87.68 -14.18
C GLU A 384 20.41 -86.18 -14.17
N HIS A 385 21.18 -85.40 -13.41
CA HIS A 385 21.02 -83.96 -13.29
C HIS A 385 21.73 -83.22 -14.43
N GLU A 386 21.19 -83.32 -15.63
CA GLU A 386 21.51 -82.40 -16.71
C GLU A 386 20.88 -81.03 -16.45
N GLY A 387 21.72 -80.00 -16.36
CA GLY A 387 21.39 -78.61 -16.69
C GLY A 387 20.20 -77.97 -15.97
N CYS A 388 20.49 -77.16 -14.95
CA CYS A 388 19.55 -76.15 -14.48
C CYS A 388 19.12 -75.25 -15.68
N ARG A 389 17.88 -75.41 -16.18
CA ARG A 389 17.27 -74.69 -17.32
C ARG A 389 17.27 -73.14 -17.24
N ASN A 390 17.90 -72.54 -16.24
CA ASN A 390 17.76 -71.12 -15.87
C ASN A 390 18.88 -70.21 -16.39
N HIS A 391 19.54 -70.54 -17.50
CA HIS A 391 20.63 -69.73 -18.07
C HIS A 391 20.46 -69.32 -19.54
N THR A 392 19.30 -69.58 -20.16
CA THR A 392 18.99 -69.22 -21.55
C THR A 392 17.89 -68.15 -21.65
N CYS A 393 17.93 -67.31 -22.69
CA CYS A 393 16.95 -66.25 -22.93
C CYS A 393 15.52 -66.81 -23.01
N ALA A 394 14.55 -66.17 -22.33
CA ALA A 394 13.17 -66.66 -22.25
C ALA A 394 12.32 -66.52 -23.54
N ARG A 395 12.90 -66.14 -24.69
CA ARG A 395 12.16 -66.07 -25.97
C ARG A 395 12.29 -67.43 -26.63
N GLU A 396 11.17 -68.04 -27.03
CA GLU A 396 11.05 -69.44 -27.48
C GLU A 396 12.00 -69.85 -28.63
N THR A 397 12.65 -68.89 -29.29
CA THR A 397 13.58 -69.09 -30.41
C THR A 397 14.98 -68.50 -30.18
N CYS A 398 15.33 -68.08 -28.95
CA CYS A 398 16.59 -67.41 -28.65
C CYS A 398 17.47 -68.22 -27.69
N TYR A 399 18.59 -68.75 -28.19
CA TYR A 399 19.56 -69.53 -27.40
C TYR A 399 20.68 -68.70 -26.78
N ALA A 400 20.59 -67.37 -26.84
CA ALA A 400 21.63 -66.50 -26.29
C ALA A 400 21.66 -66.56 -24.75
N PRO A 401 22.85 -66.52 -24.12
CA PRO A 401 22.98 -66.50 -22.67
C PRO A 401 22.40 -65.22 -22.07
N THR A 402 21.76 -65.34 -20.91
CA THR A 402 21.23 -64.19 -20.16
C THR A 402 22.36 -63.45 -19.44
N MET A 403 22.33 -62.12 -19.47
CA MET A 403 23.24 -61.30 -18.66
C MET A 403 22.85 -61.37 -17.18
N ARG A 404 23.85 -61.40 -16.27
CA ARG A 404 23.72 -61.46 -14.80
C ARG A 404 22.36 -60.92 -14.29
N ASN A 405 21.52 -61.81 -13.79
CA ASN A 405 20.19 -61.53 -13.20
C ASN A 405 19.09 -60.99 -14.16
N ARG A 406 19.18 -61.17 -15.48
CA ARG A 406 18.13 -60.76 -16.45
C ARG A 406 17.49 -61.96 -17.15
N ILE A 407 16.22 -61.82 -17.54
CA ILE A 407 15.41 -62.89 -18.17
C ILE A 407 15.57 -62.92 -19.71
N PHE A 408 15.96 -61.80 -20.32
CA PHE A 408 16.11 -61.63 -21.78
C PHE A 408 17.54 -61.19 -22.15
N CYS A 409 18.01 -61.57 -23.34
CA CYS A 409 19.32 -61.14 -23.88
C CYS A 409 19.31 -59.68 -24.36
N GLU A 410 20.49 -59.11 -24.68
CA GLU A 410 20.64 -57.70 -25.09
C GLU A 410 19.82 -57.31 -26.33
N GLN A 411 19.60 -58.24 -27.25
CA GLN A 411 18.81 -58.00 -28.47
C GLN A 411 17.30 -57.96 -28.19
N HIS A 412 16.85 -58.54 -27.09
CA HIS A 412 15.43 -58.69 -26.75
C HIS A 412 14.96 -57.79 -25.61
N ILE A 413 15.87 -57.12 -24.90
CA ILE A 413 15.54 -56.19 -23.82
C ILE A 413 15.26 -54.77 -24.35
N CYS A 414 14.27 -54.09 -23.78
CA CYS A 414 13.94 -52.71 -24.10
C CYS A 414 15.15 -51.77 -23.93
N SER A 415 15.57 -51.09 -25.01
CA SER A 415 16.72 -50.15 -24.99
C SER A 415 16.32 -48.70 -24.68
N TYR A 416 15.02 -48.40 -24.55
CA TYR A 416 14.53 -47.02 -24.43
C TYR A 416 14.81 -46.36 -23.07
N ALA A 417 14.66 -47.10 -21.96
CA ALA A 417 14.89 -46.58 -20.61
C ALA A 417 15.94 -47.43 -19.89
N ALA A 418 16.96 -46.76 -19.34
CA ALA A 418 18.00 -47.41 -18.54
C ALA A 418 17.36 -48.16 -17.35
N GLY A 419 17.51 -49.49 -17.33
CA GLY A 419 16.94 -50.35 -16.28
C GLY A 419 15.62 -51.04 -16.62
N CYS A 420 15.00 -50.78 -17.79
CA CYS A 420 13.81 -51.52 -18.21
C CYS A 420 14.17 -52.99 -18.51
N MET A 421 13.50 -53.93 -17.83
CA MET A 421 13.73 -55.37 -18.00
C MET A 421 12.70 -56.06 -18.92
N LEU A 422 11.78 -55.30 -19.51
CA LEU A 422 10.71 -55.82 -20.35
C LEU A 422 11.21 -56.11 -21.79
N PRO A 423 10.60 -57.10 -22.47
CA PRO A 423 10.96 -57.43 -23.84
C PRO A 423 10.55 -56.33 -24.82
N ARG A 424 11.33 -56.13 -25.90
CA ARG A 424 10.95 -55.23 -27.00
C ARG A 424 9.68 -55.74 -27.68
N ALA A 425 8.77 -54.82 -28.03
CA ALA A 425 7.63 -55.14 -28.86
C ALA A 425 8.08 -55.46 -30.30
N LEU A 426 7.29 -56.26 -31.02
CA LEU A 426 7.64 -56.68 -32.37
C LEU A 426 7.79 -55.44 -33.28
N ASN A 427 8.95 -55.28 -33.93
CA ASN A 427 9.29 -54.16 -34.82
C ASN A 427 9.39 -52.77 -34.15
N LEU A 428 9.59 -52.69 -32.83
CA LEU A 428 9.81 -51.43 -32.11
C LEU A 428 11.11 -51.46 -31.30
N ALA A 429 11.70 -50.27 -31.09
CA ALA A 429 12.90 -50.11 -30.27
C ALA A 429 12.62 -50.15 -28.75
N CYS A 430 11.34 -50.19 -28.35
CA CYS A 430 10.88 -50.14 -26.96
C CYS A 430 9.86 -51.26 -26.65
N CYS A 431 9.58 -51.50 -25.37
CA CYS A 431 8.52 -52.44 -24.94
C CYS A 431 7.12 -51.81 -25.07
N GLU A 432 6.06 -52.61 -24.99
CA GLU A 432 4.68 -52.10 -25.04
C GLU A 432 4.39 -51.04 -23.96
N GLY A 433 5.02 -51.13 -22.79
CA GLY A 433 4.89 -50.14 -21.72
C GLY A 433 5.52 -48.76 -22.03
N HIS A 434 6.30 -48.66 -23.10
CA HIS A 434 6.93 -47.41 -23.55
C HIS A 434 6.42 -46.95 -24.92
N ARG A 435 5.39 -47.59 -25.47
CA ARG A 435 4.80 -47.20 -26.76
C ARG A 435 3.87 -46.01 -26.55
N CYS A 436 3.89 -45.04 -27.48
CA CYS A 436 2.91 -43.96 -27.48
C CYS A 436 1.49 -44.52 -27.68
N ASN A 437 0.55 -44.13 -26.82
CA ASN A 437 -0.85 -44.59 -26.81
C ASN A 437 -1.71 -44.00 -27.95
N GLN A 438 -1.10 -43.34 -28.93
CA GLN A 438 -1.79 -42.85 -30.12
C GLN A 438 -1.76 -43.93 -31.20
N ASP A 439 -2.91 -44.24 -31.78
CA ASP A 439 -3.00 -45.23 -32.85
C ASP A 439 -2.01 -44.92 -33.98
N SER A 440 -1.30 -45.95 -34.43
CA SER A 440 -0.26 -45.87 -35.48
C SER A 440 1.02 -45.09 -35.13
N CYS A 441 1.16 -44.52 -33.93
CA CYS A 441 2.42 -43.89 -33.52
C CYS A 441 3.48 -44.94 -33.17
N ARG A 442 4.68 -44.81 -33.76
CA ARG A 442 5.84 -45.67 -33.51
C ARG A 442 6.87 -45.06 -32.56
N ASP A 443 6.68 -43.79 -32.20
CA ASP A 443 7.58 -43.10 -31.29
C ASP A 443 7.37 -43.58 -29.85
N PRO A 444 8.45 -43.67 -29.06
CA PRO A 444 8.34 -44.01 -27.66
C PRO A 444 7.73 -42.84 -26.86
N CYS A 445 7.01 -43.17 -25.78
CA CYS A 445 6.44 -42.17 -24.88
C CYS A 445 7.54 -41.48 -24.05
N ILE A 446 7.35 -40.20 -23.74
CA ILE A 446 8.30 -39.51 -22.85
C ILE A 446 8.21 -40.06 -21.41
N PRO A 447 9.27 -39.96 -20.59
CA PRO A 447 9.23 -40.42 -19.20
C PRO A 447 8.02 -39.84 -18.45
N ASN A 448 7.25 -40.72 -17.79
CA ASN A 448 6.01 -40.43 -17.06
C ASN A 448 4.79 -40.03 -17.92
N SER A 449 4.84 -40.06 -19.26
CA SER A 449 3.67 -39.90 -20.13
C SER A 449 3.33 -41.19 -20.85
N LEU A 450 2.07 -41.30 -21.28
CA LEU A 450 1.63 -42.32 -22.23
C LEU A 450 1.78 -41.86 -23.69
N PHE A 451 2.25 -40.63 -23.94
CA PHE A 451 2.32 -40.00 -25.25
C PHE A 451 3.76 -39.57 -25.59
N CYS A 452 4.10 -39.53 -26.89
CA CYS A 452 5.38 -39.00 -27.37
C CYS A 452 5.37 -37.45 -27.43
N ASN A 453 6.52 -36.84 -27.71
CA ASN A 453 6.67 -35.38 -27.82
C ASN A 453 5.71 -34.71 -28.82
N ILE A 454 5.26 -35.44 -29.85
CA ILE A 454 4.34 -34.92 -30.86
C ILE A 454 2.89 -35.00 -30.36
N HIS A 455 2.53 -36.02 -29.60
CA HIS A 455 1.15 -36.25 -29.16
C HIS A 455 0.83 -35.72 -27.74
N VAL A 456 1.85 -35.34 -26.98
CA VAL A 456 1.67 -34.71 -25.66
C VAL A 456 1.11 -33.28 -25.79
N CYS A 457 0.34 -32.85 -24.79
CA CYS A 457 -0.21 -31.51 -24.70
C CYS A 457 0.89 -30.44 -24.64
N ALA A 458 0.81 -29.42 -25.50
CA ALA A 458 1.79 -28.32 -25.58
C ALA A 458 1.69 -27.29 -24.43
N TRP A 459 1.21 -27.69 -23.24
CA TRP A 459 1.09 -26.81 -22.09
C TRP A 459 2.43 -26.66 -21.36
N GLU A 460 2.89 -25.41 -21.20
CA GLU A 460 4.22 -25.06 -20.66
C GLU A 460 4.52 -25.64 -19.26
N ALA A 461 3.50 -25.99 -18.48
CA ALA A 461 3.67 -26.63 -17.16
C ALA A 461 3.83 -28.16 -17.20
N GLY A 462 4.13 -28.76 -18.37
CA GLY A 462 4.44 -30.18 -18.48
C GLY A 462 3.24 -31.12 -18.34
N CYS A 463 2.13 -30.83 -19.03
CA CYS A 463 0.95 -31.70 -18.99
C CYS A 463 1.21 -33.03 -19.71
N LEU A 464 1.09 -34.15 -19.01
CA LEU A 464 1.40 -35.50 -19.53
C LEU A 464 0.24 -36.14 -20.31
N ARG A 465 -0.87 -35.43 -20.52
CA ARG A 465 -2.06 -35.89 -21.28
C ARG A 465 -1.88 -35.70 -22.79
N GLY A 466 -2.55 -36.53 -23.57
CA GLY A 466 -2.58 -36.43 -25.03
C GLY A 466 -3.42 -35.25 -25.54
N ARG A 467 -3.14 -34.80 -26.76
CA ARG A 467 -3.95 -33.80 -27.48
C ARG A 467 -5.38 -34.33 -27.73
N GLY A 468 -6.38 -33.44 -27.75
CA GLY A 468 -7.79 -33.83 -27.96
C GLY A 468 -8.17 -34.16 -29.41
N GLY A 469 -7.23 -34.09 -30.36
CA GLY A 469 -7.43 -34.42 -31.77
C GLY A 469 -6.22 -34.05 -32.64
N PRO A 470 -6.18 -34.44 -33.93
CA PRO A 470 -5.06 -34.18 -34.83
C PRO A 470 -4.78 -32.69 -35.04
N ASP A 471 -5.83 -31.85 -35.03
CA ASP A 471 -5.71 -30.39 -35.21
C ASP A 471 -5.61 -29.60 -33.89
N GLN A 472 -5.52 -30.29 -32.74
CA GLN A 472 -5.50 -29.64 -31.43
C GLN A 472 -4.09 -29.64 -30.82
N ASN A 473 -3.62 -28.48 -30.37
CA ASN A 473 -2.34 -28.36 -29.68
C ASN A 473 -2.43 -28.65 -28.17
N TYR A 474 -3.64 -28.70 -27.62
CA TYR A 474 -3.90 -28.86 -26.19
C TYR A 474 -4.82 -30.05 -25.92
N CYS A 475 -4.75 -30.62 -24.72
CA CYS A 475 -5.70 -31.64 -24.27
C CYS A 475 -7.07 -31.02 -23.95
N GLU A 476 -8.11 -31.84 -23.77
CA GLU A 476 -9.47 -31.40 -23.45
C GLU A 476 -9.54 -30.52 -22.19
N SER A 477 -8.67 -30.77 -21.19
CA SER A 477 -8.62 -29.95 -19.97
C SER A 477 -7.95 -28.58 -20.17
N HIS A 478 -7.29 -28.36 -21.31
CA HIS A 478 -6.57 -27.12 -21.62
C HIS A 478 -7.12 -26.37 -22.85
N THR A 479 -8.20 -26.89 -23.46
CA THR A 479 -8.97 -26.23 -24.52
C THR A 479 -10.11 -25.42 -23.91
N CYS A 480 -10.52 -24.35 -24.60
CA CYS A 480 -11.66 -23.56 -24.17
C CYS A 480 -12.96 -24.37 -24.31
N THR A 481 -13.79 -24.42 -23.27
CA THR A 481 -15.07 -25.14 -23.24
C THR A 481 -16.18 -24.47 -24.07
N GLN A 482 -15.92 -23.29 -24.62
CA GLN A 482 -16.86 -22.65 -25.55
C GLN A 482 -16.86 -23.39 -26.89
N GLN A 483 -18.06 -23.62 -27.43
CA GLN A 483 -18.23 -24.32 -28.70
C GLN A 483 -17.37 -23.66 -29.79
N ASN A 484 -16.60 -24.48 -30.51
CA ASN A 484 -15.70 -24.07 -31.60
C ASN A 484 -14.54 -23.14 -31.20
N CYS A 485 -14.14 -23.10 -29.92
CA CYS A 485 -12.98 -22.32 -29.48
C CYS A 485 -11.75 -23.20 -29.20
N HIS A 486 -10.76 -23.18 -30.11
CA HIS A 486 -9.51 -23.96 -29.96
C HIS A 486 -8.38 -23.21 -29.25
N GLN A 487 -8.68 -22.10 -28.57
CA GLN A 487 -7.68 -21.28 -27.87
C GLN A 487 -7.27 -21.88 -26.52
N LYS A 488 -6.03 -21.57 -26.09
CA LYS A 488 -5.47 -21.94 -24.78
C LYS A 488 -6.34 -21.37 -23.64
N CYS A 489 -6.82 -22.18 -22.71
CA CYS A 489 -7.49 -21.68 -21.50
C CYS A 489 -6.45 -21.04 -20.54
N LYS A 490 -6.83 -20.04 -19.77
CA LYS A 490 -5.98 -19.48 -18.70
C LYS A 490 -6.45 -20.01 -17.34
N GLY A 491 -6.09 -21.25 -17.02
CA GLY A 491 -6.30 -21.83 -15.68
C GLY A 491 -7.44 -22.86 -15.58
N SER A 492 -7.86 -23.14 -14.35
CA SER A 492 -8.72 -24.26 -13.93
C SER A 492 -10.18 -24.22 -14.43
N HIS A 493 -10.58 -23.17 -15.13
CA HIS A 493 -12.00 -22.90 -15.41
C HIS A 493 -12.41 -23.10 -16.88
N GLY A 494 -11.48 -23.58 -17.72
CA GLY A 494 -11.80 -23.96 -19.10
C GLY A 494 -12.18 -22.80 -20.04
N LEU A 495 -11.94 -21.53 -19.67
CA LEU A 495 -12.22 -20.37 -20.53
C LEU A 495 -10.92 -19.71 -21.01
N CYS A 496 -10.87 -19.30 -22.29
CA CYS A 496 -9.78 -18.51 -22.84
C CYS A 496 -9.94 -17.02 -22.48
N SER A 497 -8.92 -16.20 -22.73
CA SER A 497 -8.94 -14.76 -22.37
C SER A 497 -10.05 -13.96 -23.05
N VAL A 498 -10.60 -14.43 -24.16
CA VAL A 498 -11.72 -13.78 -24.88
C VAL A 498 -13.07 -14.15 -24.24
N HIS A 499 -13.17 -15.33 -23.64
CA HIS A 499 -14.40 -15.87 -23.05
C HIS A 499 -14.41 -15.83 -21.52
N ALA A 500 -13.38 -15.27 -20.88
CA ALA A 500 -13.33 -15.08 -19.44
C ALA A 500 -14.00 -13.75 -19.05
N CYS A 501 -14.79 -13.75 -17.98
CA CYS A 501 -15.34 -12.52 -17.41
C CYS A 501 -14.21 -11.60 -16.92
N ARG A 502 -14.21 -10.33 -17.36
CA ARG A 502 -13.17 -9.36 -17.00
C ARG A 502 -13.22 -8.88 -15.55
N TRP A 503 -14.28 -9.21 -14.81
CA TRP A 503 -14.49 -8.79 -13.42
C TRP A 503 -13.40 -9.31 -12.46
N SER A 504 -13.02 -10.58 -12.60
CA SER A 504 -12.00 -11.23 -11.77
C SER A 504 -11.41 -12.43 -12.53
N ALA A 505 -10.12 -12.67 -12.35
CA ALA A 505 -9.45 -13.87 -12.85
C ALA A 505 -10.04 -15.19 -12.31
N THR A 506 -10.83 -15.13 -11.23
CA THR A 506 -11.49 -16.28 -10.60
C THR A 506 -12.95 -16.48 -11.04
N CYS A 507 -13.52 -15.60 -11.86
CA CYS A 507 -14.90 -15.75 -12.32
C CYS A 507 -15.00 -16.86 -13.37
N VAL A 508 -15.86 -17.85 -13.11
CA VAL A 508 -16.07 -19.02 -13.97
C VAL A 508 -17.16 -18.83 -15.03
N ASN A 509 -17.86 -17.69 -15.00
CA ASN A 509 -18.99 -17.44 -15.90
C ASN A 509 -18.54 -16.76 -17.18
N ALA A 510 -19.09 -17.20 -18.32
CA ALA A 510 -18.84 -16.57 -19.61
C ALA A 510 -19.52 -15.17 -19.69
N PRO A 511 -18.90 -14.20 -20.38
CA PRO A 511 -19.54 -12.93 -20.70
C PRO A 511 -20.81 -13.11 -21.54
N LEU A 512 -21.74 -12.16 -21.42
CA LEU A 512 -22.88 -12.09 -22.35
C LEU A 512 -22.35 -11.82 -23.77
N THR A 513 -23.06 -12.29 -24.80
CA THR A 513 -22.65 -12.29 -26.23
C THR A 513 -22.21 -10.93 -26.79
N SER A 514 -22.47 -9.82 -26.08
CA SER A 514 -22.09 -8.46 -26.47
C SER A 514 -21.38 -7.65 -25.36
N GLY A 515 -20.81 -8.30 -24.32
CA GLY A 515 -20.22 -7.60 -23.18
C GLY A 515 -18.93 -8.21 -22.63
N GLU A 516 -18.19 -7.45 -21.82
CA GLU A 516 -16.96 -7.91 -21.14
C GLU A 516 -17.23 -8.63 -19.80
N TYR A 517 -18.48 -8.65 -19.35
CA TYR A 517 -18.90 -9.16 -18.04
C TYR A 517 -20.00 -10.22 -18.17
N CYS A 518 -19.99 -11.21 -17.27
CA CYS A 518 -21.06 -12.20 -17.18
C CYS A 518 -22.35 -11.60 -16.59
N HIS A 519 -23.46 -12.33 -16.66
CA HIS A 519 -24.75 -11.87 -16.13
C HIS A 519 -24.70 -11.46 -14.64
N LEU A 520 -23.92 -12.16 -13.80
CA LEU A 520 -23.77 -11.83 -12.37
C LEU A 520 -22.94 -10.56 -12.12
N HIS A 521 -22.01 -10.24 -13.03
CA HIS A 521 -21.12 -9.07 -12.92
C HIS A 521 -21.53 -7.92 -13.83
N SER A 522 -22.67 -8.06 -14.51
CA SER A 522 -23.29 -7.01 -15.31
C SER A 522 -24.25 -6.18 -14.46
N CYS A 523 -24.39 -4.90 -14.78
CA CYS A 523 -25.32 -4.01 -14.09
C CYS A 523 -26.77 -4.49 -14.27
N VAL A 524 -27.50 -4.67 -13.16
CA VAL A 524 -28.91 -5.10 -13.17
C VAL A 524 -29.86 -4.14 -13.89
N LYS A 525 -29.45 -2.91 -14.19
CA LYS A 525 -30.29 -1.96 -14.92
C LYS A 525 -30.35 -2.37 -16.39
N ASN A 526 -31.56 -2.67 -16.88
CA ASN A 526 -31.85 -3.01 -18.27
C ASN A 526 -31.09 -2.11 -19.27
N GLY A 527 -30.35 -2.75 -20.18
CA GLY A 527 -29.55 -2.09 -21.21
C GLY A 527 -28.16 -1.59 -20.78
N CYS A 528 -27.75 -1.78 -19.53
CA CYS A 528 -26.42 -1.36 -19.07
C CYS A 528 -25.40 -2.51 -19.15
N THR A 529 -24.38 -2.36 -20.00
CA THR A 529 -23.30 -3.35 -20.19
C THR A 529 -22.10 -3.14 -19.25
N ARG A 530 -22.20 -2.22 -18.28
CA ARG A 530 -21.11 -1.90 -17.34
C ARG A 530 -21.03 -2.93 -16.21
N ALA A 531 -19.84 -3.08 -15.66
CA ALA A 531 -19.55 -3.86 -14.46
C ALA A 531 -20.45 -3.42 -13.29
N SER A 532 -21.04 -4.36 -12.55
CA SER A 532 -21.77 -4.08 -11.29
C SER A 532 -20.82 -3.55 -10.20
N LEU A 533 -21.24 -3.34 -8.95
CA LEU A 533 -20.30 -3.04 -7.83
C LEU A 533 -20.02 -4.28 -6.98
N VAL A 534 -21.06 -5.09 -6.81
CA VAL A 534 -21.06 -6.45 -6.28
C VAL A 534 -21.91 -7.33 -7.19
N GLU A 535 -21.84 -8.65 -7.03
CA GLU A 535 -22.66 -9.59 -7.79
C GLU A 535 -24.15 -9.25 -7.69
N GLY A 536 -24.82 -9.16 -8.84
CA GLY A 536 -26.25 -8.85 -8.91
C GLY A 536 -26.63 -7.42 -8.49
N SER A 537 -25.74 -6.43 -8.65
CA SER A 537 -26.02 -5.05 -8.24
C SER A 537 -25.91 -4.02 -9.37
N LEU A 538 -26.18 -2.76 -9.03
CA LEU A 538 -26.03 -1.61 -9.93
C LEU A 538 -24.55 -1.23 -10.09
N CYS A 539 -24.17 -0.77 -11.29
CA CYS A 539 -22.85 -0.20 -11.54
C CYS A 539 -22.68 1.15 -10.82
N ARG A 540 -21.44 1.65 -10.72
CA ARG A 540 -21.12 2.95 -10.07
C ARG A 540 -21.91 4.15 -10.61
N HIS A 541 -22.42 4.08 -11.83
CA HIS A 541 -23.25 5.13 -12.43
C HIS A 541 -24.72 5.07 -12.03
N HIS A 542 -25.21 3.89 -11.62
CA HIS A 542 -26.60 3.67 -11.22
C HIS A 542 -26.77 3.52 -9.72
N ALA A 543 -25.70 3.18 -8.99
CA ALA A 543 -25.67 3.11 -7.54
C ALA A 543 -25.52 4.50 -6.89
N CYS A 544 -26.07 4.61 -5.68
CA CYS A 544 -25.98 5.80 -4.84
C CYS A 544 -24.52 6.13 -4.46
N SER A 545 -24.10 7.39 -4.63
CA SER A 545 -22.73 7.85 -4.32
C SER A 545 -22.54 8.34 -2.89
N TRP A 546 -23.29 7.78 -1.94
CA TRP A 546 -23.27 8.17 -0.53
C TRP A 546 -22.12 7.51 0.24
N ASN A 547 -21.08 8.29 0.53
CA ASN A 547 -19.93 7.99 1.41
C ASN A 547 -19.24 6.61 1.17
N SER A 548 -18.22 6.27 1.96
CA SER A 548 -17.36 5.08 1.75
C SER A 548 -18.04 3.71 1.93
N SER A 549 -19.28 3.67 2.44
CA SER A 549 -20.09 2.46 2.50
C SER A 549 -20.96 2.33 1.25
N ILE A 550 -20.78 1.25 0.49
CA ILE A 550 -21.41 1.05 -0.81
C ILE A 550 -22.94 0.94 -0.63
N CYS A 551 -23.68 2.02 -0.90
CA CYS A 551 -25.14 2.01 -0.96
C CYS A 551 -25.60 1.49 -2.33
N LEU A 552 -26.14 0.27 -2.37
CA LEU A 552 -26.55 -0.40 -3.61
C LEU A 552 -27.92 0.04 -4.14
N LYS A 553 -28.61 0.96 -3.46
CA LYS A 553 -29.90 1.50 -3.92
C LYS A 553 -29.73 2.35 -5.19
N PRO A 554 -30.71 2.36 -6.11
CA PRO A 554 -30.66 3.16 -7.32
C PRO A 554 -30.62 4.66 -7.03
N ARG A 555 -29.91 5.40 -7.87
CA ARG A 555 -29.95 6.87 -7.87
C ARG A 555 -31.36 7.40 -8.14
N TRP A 556 -31.75 8.43 -7.42
CA TRP A 556 -33.00 9.13 -7.65
C TRP A 556 -32.90 10.03 -8.89
N LYS A 557 -33.99 10.24 -9.64
CA LYS A 557 -33.96 10.82 -11.01
C LYS A 557 -33.23 12.17 -11.14
N ARG A 558 -33.10 12.94 -10.05
CA ARG A 558 -32.48 14.28 -10.03
C ARG A 558 -31.27 14.39 -9.07
N SER A 559 -30.75 13.27 -8.59
CA SER A 559 -29.72 13.23 -7.56
C SER A 559 -28.67 12.17 -7.86
N SER A 560 -27.44 12.40 -7.41
CA SER A 560 -26.38 11.38 -7.41
C SER A 560 -26.55 10.36 -6.28
N TYR A 561 -27.57 10.54 -5.44
CA TYR A 561 -27.88 9.75 -4.26
C TYR A 561 -29.23 9.02 -4.44
N CYS A 562 -29.47 7.95 -3.68
CA CYS A 562 -30.80 7.33 -3.63
C CYS A 562 -31.79 8.24 -2.90
N GLU A 563 -33.08 7.89 -2.93
CA GLU A 563 -34.15 8.62 -2.24
C GLU A 563 -33.83 8.85 -0.76
N ASP A 564 -33.40 7.79 -0.06
CA ASP A 564 -33.01 7.92 1.34
C ASP A 564 -31.88 8.94 1.51
N HIS A 565 -30.86 8.91 0.67
CA HIS A 565 -29.66 9.73 0.82
C HIS A 565 -29.76 11.13 0.24
N THR A 566 -30.86 11.47 -0.41
CA THR A 566 -31.10 12.81 -0.95
C THR A 566 -31.72 13.69 0.14
N CYS A 567 -31.40 14.99 0.12
CA CYS A 567 -32.01 15.97 0.99
C CYS A 567 -33.53 15.96 0.85
N GLY A 568 -34.27 15.93 1.96
CA GLY A 568 -35.74 15.96 1.96
C GLY A 568 -36.37 17.29 1.50
N GLU A 569 -35.57 18.28 1.11
CA GLU A 569 -36.09 19.54 0.60
C GLU A 569 -36.43 19.40 -0.89
N MET A 570 -37.64 19.79 -1.27
CA MET A 570 -38.11 19.64 -2.65
C MET A 570 -37.18 20.35 -3.63
N GLY A 571 -36.62 19.60 -4.58
CA GLY A 571 -35.71 20.12 -5.61
C GLY A 571 -34.22 20.14 -5.21
N CYS A 572 -33.87 19.76 -3.98
CA CYS A 572 -32.48 19.67 -3.55
C CYS A 572 -31.84 18.33 -3.94
N GLY A 573 -30.86 18.35 -4.85
CA GLY A 573 -30.11 17.15 -5.28
C GLY A 573 -28.90 16.79 -4.42
N PHE A 574 -28.68 17.49 -3.30
CA PHE A 574 -27.54 17.29 -2.42
C PHE A 574 -27.77 16.13 -1.44
N SER A 575 -26.67 15.55 -0.94
CA SER A 575 -26.69 14.51 0.09
C SER A 575 -27.23 15.06 1.40
N ARG A 576 -28.13 14.33 2.09
CA ARG A 576 -28.45 14.58 3.51
C ARG A 576 -27.18 14.57 4.40
N VAL A 577 -27.25 15.02 5.64
CA VAL A 577 -26.17 14.79 6.63
C VAL A 577 -26.37 13.42 7.30
N PRO A 578 -25.31 12.70 7.73
CA PRO A 578 -25.48 11.45 8.46
C PRO A 578 -26.37 11.65 9.71
N GLY A 579 -27.47 10.89 9.79
CA GLY A 579 -28.44 10.98 10.89
C GLY A 579 -29.48 12.10 10.79
N GLY A 580 -29.51 12.89 9.71
CA GLY A 580 -30.50 13.94 9.47
C GLY A 580 -31.29 13.77 8.18
N SER A 581 -32.40 14.50 8.05
CA SER A 581 -33.26 14.47 6.85
C SER A 581 -32.85 15.48 5.77
N TYR A 582 -31.92 16.38 6.07
CA TYR A 582 -31.56 17.52 5.22
C TYR A 582 -30.05 17.58 4.95
N CYS A 583 -29.63 18.21 3.84
CA CYS A 583 -28.23 18.46 3.53
C CYS A 583 -27.61 19.52 4.45
N SER A 584 -26.29 19.75 4.37
CA SER A 584 -25.61 20.76 5.19
C SER A 584 -26.23 22.15 5.10
N ASP A 585 -26.76 22.51 3.92
CA ASP A 585 -27.29 23.84 3.63
C ASP A 585 -28.74 23.99 4.10
N HIS A 586 -29.45 22.88 4.29
CA HIS A 586 -30.82 22.84 4.78
C HIS A 586 -30.93 22.27 6.21
N SER A 587 -29.81 21.92 6.84
CA SER A 587 -29.76 21.41 8.21
C SER A 587 -29.59 22.54 9.23
N CYS A 588 -30.29 22.45 10.36
CA CYS A 588 -30.15 23.41 11.45
C CYS A 588 -28.73 23.40 12.06
N GLN A 589 -28.06 24.56 12.08
CA GLN A 589 -26.71 24.70 12.66
C GLN A 589 -26.71 24.95 14.18
N ALA A 590 -27.85 24.82 14.85
CA ALA A 590 -27.97 25.12 16.28
C ALA A 590 -27.19 24.15 17.17
N SER A 591 -27.29 22.85 16.88
CA SER A 591 -26.57 21.78 17.57
C SER A 591 -26.33 20.64 16.60
N LYS A 592 -25.32 19.80 16.88
CA LYS A 592 -25.07 18.59 16.10
C LYS A 592 -26.20 17.55 16.23
N SER A 593 -27.05 17.69 17.25
CA SER A 593 -28.19 16.79 17.52
C SER A 593 -29.50 17.24 16.88
N CYS A 594 -29.58 18.47 16.36
CA CYS A 594 -30.79 18.96 15.74
C CYS A 594 -30.92 18.42 14.31
N THR A 595 -32.01 17.71 14.04
CA THR A 595 -32.35 17.16 12.72
C THR A 595 -33.32 18.02 11.92
N GLY A 596 -33.71 19.19 12.48
CA GLY A 596 -34.69 20.09 11.87
C GLY A 596 -34.19 20.80 10.62
N GLN A 597 -35.13 21.16 9.74
CA GLN A 597 -34.89 21.93 8.54
C GLN A 597 -34.58 23.40 8.87
N ALA A 598 -33.53 23.96 8.30
CA ALA A 598 -33.26 25.39 8.37
C ALA A 598 -34.32 26.17 7.58
N GLU A 599 -34.86 27.25 8.16
CA GLU A 599 -35.81 28.10 7.44
C GLU A 599 -35.13 28.89 6.31
N ILE A 600 -35.86 29.18 5.24
CA ILE A 600 -35.38 30.00 4.12
C ILE A 600 -34.82 31.33 4.66
N GLY A 601 -33.54 31.59 4.37
CA GLY A 601 -32.83 32.79 4.82
C GLY A 601 -32.28 32.73 6.26
N SER A 602 -32.30 31.57 6.92
CA SER A 602 -31.68 31.34 8.23
C SER A 602 -30.83 30.06 8.22
N ASP A 603 -29.80 30.02 9.07
CA ASP A 603 -29.02 28.80 9.35
C ASP A 603 -29.68 27.92 10.43
N TYR A 604 -30.88 28.29 10.91
CA TYR A 604 -31.55 27.66 12.05
C TYR A 604 -32.99 27.23 11.70
N CYS A 605 -33.45 26.13 12.30
CA CYS A 605 -34.85 25.70 12.19
C CYS A 605 -35.78 26.60 13.02
N ILE A 606 -37.09 26.43 12.86
CA ILE A 606 -38.11 27.23 13.56
C ILE A 606 -37.94 27.26 15.09
N GLU A 607 -37.47 26.15 15.69
CA GLU A 607 -37.24 26.06 17.15
C GLU A 607 -35.96 26.80 17.61
N HIS A 608 -34.98 26.92 16.71
CA HIS A 608 -33.67 27.49 17.01
C HIS A 608 -33.44 28.87 16.40
N LYS A 609 -34.33 29.34 15.54
CA LYS A 609 -34.31 30.69 14.97
C LYS A 609 -34.87 31.68 15.97
N CYS A 610 -34.32 32.89 15.99
CA CYS A 610 -34.93 33.98 16.74
C CYS A 610 -36.32 34.32 16.19
N GLY A 611 -37.35 34.30 17.03
CA GLY A 611 -38.73 34.62 16.70
C GLY A 611 -39.00 36.09 16.34
N ARG A 612 -37.98 36.96 16.32
CA ARG A 612 -38.14 38.33 15.81
C ARG A 612 -38.11 38.28 14.27
N PRO A 613 -39.08 38.90 13.57
CA PRO A 613 -39.09 38.95 12.11
C PRO A 613 -37.74 39.43 11.55
N ASN A 614 -37.27 38.79 10.48
CA ASN A 614 -36.00 39.08 9.81
C ASN A 614 -34.71 38.84 10.62
N CYS A 615 -34.79 38.35 11.85
CA CYS A 615 -33.59 37.99 12.61
C CYS A 615 -33.05 36.62 12.17
N ARG A 616 -31.77 36.58 11.76
CA ARG A 616 -31.09 35.35 11.33
C ARG A 616 -30.30 34.65 12.43
N LEU A 617 -30.32 35.17 13.65
CA LEU A 617 -29.50 34.69 14.77
C LEU A 617 -30.15 33.52 15.52
N LYS A 618 -29.31 32.69 16.14
CA LYS A 618 -29.71 31.56 16.99
C LYS A 618 -30.45 32.04 18.25
N SER A 619 -31.55 31.36 18.60
CA SER A 619 -32.22 31.50 19.90
C SER A 619 -31.33 30.95 21.04
N VAL A 620 -31.48 31.48 22.26
CA VAL A 620 -30.58 31.16 23.38
C VAL A 620 -31.36 30.55 24.54
N GLY A 621 -30.94 29.35 24.96
CA GLY A 621 -31.32 28.76 26.25
C GLY A 621 -32.84 28.64 26.47
N GLY A 622 -33.55 27.93 25.59
CA GLY A 622 -35.00 27.71 25.69
C GLY A 622 -35.89 28.93 25.40
N THR A 623 -35.30 30.12 25.21
CA THR A 623 -36.06 31.31 24.80
C THR A 623 -36.24 31.34 23.28
N ARG A 624 -37.29 32.00 22.77
CA ARG A 624 -37.46 32.25 21.32
C ARG A 624 -36.59 33.41 20.81
N PHE A 625 -35.70 33.99 21.61
CA PHE A 625 -34.95 35.20 21.25
C PHE A 625 -33.44 34.96 21.26
N CYS A 626 -32.71 35.63 20.36
CA CYS A 626 -31.25 35.60 20.34
C CYS A 626 -30.68 36.51 21.44
N LYS A 627 -29.36 36.44 21.71
CA LYS A 627 -28.71 37.28 22.73
C LYS A 627 -29.02 38.77 22.56
N ASN A 628 -29.09 39.25 21.31
CA ASN A 628 -29.34 40.66 20.99
C ASN A 628 -30.80 41.09 21.18
N HIS A 629 -31.74 40.14 21.19
CA HIS A 629 -33.17 40.41 21.36
C HIS A 629 -33.68 40.05 22.75
N LYS A 630 -32.92 39.26 23.51
CA LYS A 630 -33.24 38.91 24.89
C LYS A 630 -33.20 40.13 25.82
N SER A 631 -32.35 41.13 25.54
CA SER A 631 -32.23 42.34 26.36
C SER A 631 -33.33 43.39 26.13
N LEU A 632 -34.09 43.27 25.03
CA LEU A 632 -35.18 44.20 24.72
C LEU A 632 -36.54 43.73 25.28
N TYR A 633 -36.58 42.50 25.79
CA TYR A 633 -37.73 41.96 26.49
C TYR A 633 -37.42 42.00 28.00
N HIS A 634 -37.50 43.18 28.60
CA HIS A 634 -37.80 43.21 30.02
C HIS A 634 -39.22 42.64 30.17
N PRO A 635 -39.44 41.60 31.00
CA PRO A 635 -40.81 41.30 31.39
C PRO A 635 -41.33 42.58 32.03
N ILE A 636 -42.35 43.19 31.42
CA ILE A 636 -43.17 44.17 32.12
C ILE A 636 -43.58 43.44 33.39
N GLY A 637 -43.05 43.89 34.53
CA GLY A 637 -43.26 43.26 35.81
C GLY A 637 -44.76 43.15 36.03
N ALA A 638 -45.20 41.99 36.49
CA ALA A 638 -46.57 41.73 36.91
C ALA A 638 -46.95 42.50 38.21
N HIS A 639 -46.51 43.76 38.33
CA HIS A 639 -46.68 44.61 39.51
C HIS A 639 -47.39 45.95 39.25
N GLU A 640 -47.88 46.23 38.04
CA GLU A 640 -48.68 47.43 37.73
C GLU A 640 -49.99 47.10 36.98
N LEU A 641 -50.74 46.10 37.44
CA LEU A 641 -52.14 45.89 37.03
C LEU A 641 -53.14 46.02 38.19
N THR A 642 -52.78 46.73 39.26
CA THR A 642 -53.67 47.04 40.40
C THR A 642 -53.89 48.54 40.64
N SER A 643 -53.71 49.41 39.62
CA SER A 643 -53.99 50.85 39.78
C SER A 643 -54.78 51.50 38.64
N LEU A 644 -55.50 50.73 37.84
CA LEU A 644 -56.46 51.25 36.84
C LEU A 644 -57.84 50.55 36.93
N GLN A 645 -58.27 50.32 38.16
CA GLN A 645 -59.69 50.20 38.53
C GLN A 645 -59.95 51.04 39.78
N ARG A 646 -60.00 52.37 39.59
CA ARG A 646 -60.88 53.31 40.30
C ARG A 646 -61.13 54.51 39.41
#